data_AF-A0A6I9UQQ0-F1
#
_entry.id   AF-A0A6I9UQQ0-F1
#
_cell.length_a   1.000
_cell.length_b   1.000
_cell.length_c   1.000
_cell.angle_alpha   90.00
_cell.angle_beta   90.00
_cell.angle_gamma   90.00
#
_symmetry.space_group_name_H-M   'P 1'
#
loop_
_entity.id
_entity.type
_entity.pdbx_description
1 polymer ?
#
loop_
_entity_poly.entity_id
_entity_poly.type
_entity_poly.pdbx_seq_one_letter_code
_entity_poly.pdbx_strand_id
1 'polypeptide(L)'
;MSFSSDEVNFLVYRYLQESGFVHSAFVFGVESHISQSNINGALVPPAALLTILQKGLMYTEVEWSVGEDGEAGRSVEGLSLIDAVMPEVKPPKPTAVKSEPGKASADSSSATASSTTTGGVVKSEVKSEGNAPGASTNNEQNSGGAPSASADSNETDSNTNSAANSTTSVPPSAGTANSTAGTTSDASSTGNKKTNPSETTSGSSLATNDLTTNTNVNNGINAGTNANVNEPTTTTNSVVTGSTTGTNISGAGTTTASSGSAANNNPAPGSSDILTQIQLGNTASTTGTEPMDIDQGIEIPASKATVLRGHESEVFICAWNPSRDLLASGSGDSTARIWDMSDATSSPNQLVLRHCIQKGGAEVPSNKDVTSLDWNCDGTLLATGSYDGYARIWKTDGRLASTLGQHKGPIFALKWNKRGNYILSAGVDKTTIIWDASTGQCNQQFSFHNAPALDVDWQTNVSFASCSTDQRIHVCRLGSDMPIKTFKGHTNEVNAIKWCPQGQLLASCSDDMTLKIWSMKQDKCCHDLQAHSKEIYTIKWSPTGPGTQNPNTNLILASASFDSTVRLWDVERGTCIHTLTKHTEPVYSVAFSPDGKYLASGSFDKCVHIWSTQSGQLVHSYKGTGGIFEVCWNSKGTKVGASASDGSVFVLDLRKI
;
A
#
# COMPACT_ATOMS: atom_id res chain seq x y z
N MET A 1 -29.17 -2.24 28.48
CA MET A 1 -29.18 -0.91 27.83
C MET A 1 -29.06 -1.12 26.33
N SER A 2 -29.67 -0.29 25.49
CA SER A 2 -29.44 -0.28 24.04
C SER A 2 -28.44 0.82 23.70
N PHE A 3 -27.32 0.47 23.09
CA PHE A 3 -26.42 1.45 22.47
C PHE A 3 -26.97 1.86 21.10
N SER A 4 -26.88 3.14 20.75
CA SER A 4 -27.05 3.63 19.39
C SER A 4 -25.80 3.35 18.53
N SER A 5 -25.94 3.40 17.21
CA SER A 5 -24.78 3.23 16.31
C SER A 5 -23.73 4.30 16.54
N ASP A 6 -24.15 5.55 16.78
CA ASP A 6 -23.28 6.70 17.04
C ASP A 6 -22.43 6.47 18.30
N GLU A 7 -23.02 5.94 19.37
CA GLU A 7 -22.30 5.61 20.62
C GLU A 7 -21.27 4.50 20.42
N VAL A 8 -21.61 3.45 19.67
CA VAL A 8 -20.66 2.37 19.34
C VAL A 8 -19.52 2.92 18.47
N ASN A 9 -19.85 3.70 17.43
CA ASN A 9 -18.86 4.31 16.55
C ASN A 9 -17.94 5.25 17.33
N PHE A 10 -18.48 6.11 18.20
CA PHE A 10 -17.66 7.01 19.02
C PHE A 10 -16.74 6.24 19.99
N LEU A 11 -17.21 5.14 20.59
CA LEU A 11 -16.39 4.28 21.44
C LEU A 11 -15.26 3.58 20.67
N VAL A 12 -15.50 3.13 19.44
CA VAL A 12 -14.49 2.52 18.56
C VAL A 12 -13.47 3.56 18.07
N TYR A 13 -13.94 4.69 17.55
CA TYR A 13 -13.11 5.84 17.16
C TYR A 13 -12.15 6.23 18.30
N ARG A 14 -12.70 6.38 19.52
CA ARG A 14 -11.92 6.77 20.69
C ARG A 14 -10.92 5.69 21.11
N TYR A 15 -11.30 4.42 21.07
CA TYR A 15 -10.39 3.31 21.36
C TYR A 15 -9.20 3.27 20.40
N LEU A 16 -9.43 3.49 19.10
CA LEU A 16 -8.36 3.58 18.10
C LEU A 16 -7.43 4.76 18.40
N GLN A 17 -8.00 5.92 18.73
CA GLN A 17 -7.23 7.13 19.07
C GLN A 17 -6.41 6.96 20.36
N GLU A 18 -6.98 6.37 21.41
CA GLU A 18 -6.31 6.11 22.70
C GLU A 18 -5.26 4.99 22.61
N SER A 19 -5.41 4.06 21.67
CA SER A 19 -4.44 2.96 21.40
C SER A 19 -3.31 3.35 20.46
N GLY A 20 -3.29 4.59 19.96
CA GLY A 20 -2.26 5.08 19.03
C GLY A 20 -2.47 4.71 17.56
N PHE A 21 -3.59 4.08 17.19
CA PHE A 21 -3.96 3.81 15.80
C PHE A 21 -4.55 5.06 15.13
N VAL A 22 -3.79 6.17 15.13
CA VAL A 22 -4.27 7.51 14.74
C VAL A 22 -4.79 7.54 13.30
N HIS A 23 -4.16 6.83 12.37
CA HIS A 23 -4.62 6.72 10.99
C HIS A 23 -5.98 6.00 10.90
N SER A 24 -6.11 4.81 11.50
CA SER A 24 -7.37 4.06 11.55
C SER A 24 -8.46 4.83 12.28
N ALA A 25 -8.13 5.56 13.35
CA ALA A 25 -9.07 6.43 14.06
C ALA A 25 -9.57 7.57 13.16
N PHE A 26 -8.69 8.22 12.39
CA PHE A 26 -9.07 9.27 11.46
C PHE A 26 -9.97 8.75 10.34
N VAL A 27 -9.55 7.67 9.65
CA VAL A 27 -10.32 7.05 8.56
C VAL A 27 -11.69 6.60 9.06
N PHE A 28 -11.75 5.81 10.13
CA PHE A 28 -13.00 5.37 10.74
C PHE A 28 -13.87 6.56 11.22
N GLY A 29 -13.26 7.61 11.77
CA GLY A 29 -13.94 8.82 12.24
C GLY A 29 -14.58 9.64 11.11
N VAL A 30 -13.98 9.61 9.91
CA VAL A 30 -14.54 10.19 8.69
C VAL A 30 -15.63 9.28 8.12
N GLU A 31 -15.36 7.99 7.92
CA GLU A 31 -16.30 7.00 7.38
C GLU A 31 -17.61 6.92 8.19
N SER A 32 -17.51 6.85 9.52
CA SER A 32 -18.66 6.75 10.43
C SER A 32 -19.14 8.10 10.98
N HIS A 33 -18.67 9.21 10.38
CA HIS A 33 -19.15 10.58 10.58
C HIS A 33 -19.18 11.04 12.06
N ILE A 34 -18.17 10.70 12.87
CA ILE A 34 -18.09 11.08 14.31
C ILE A 34 -18.26 12.60 14.51
N SER A 35 -17.74 13.42 13.59
CA SER A 35 -17.84 14.88 13.59
C SER A 35 -19.26 15.44 13.42
N GLN A 36 -20.23 14.61 13.00
CA GLN A 36 -21.65 14.94 12.88
C GLN A 36 -22.48 14.36 14.05
N SER A 37 -21.89 13.48 14.88
CA SER A 37 -22.57 12.90 16.04
C SER A 37 -22.77 13.93 17.16
N ASN A 38 -23.87 13.82 17.91
CA ASN A 38 -24.17 14.70 19.05
C ASN A 38 -23.40 14.32 20.34
N ILE A 39 -22.32 13.53 20.23
CA ILE A 39 -21.65 12.91 21.38
C ILE A 39 -20.54 13.82 21.91
N ASN A 40 -20.74 14.35 23.12
CA ASN A 40 -19.72 15.15 23.79
C ASN A 40 -18.57 14.26 24.31
N GLY A 41 -17.46 14.26 23.58
CA GLY A 41 -16.24 13.51 23.94
C GLY A 41 -15.64 13.83 25.31
N ALA A 42 -15.96 14.97 25.93
CA ALA A 42 -15.52 15.28 27.29
C ALA A 42 -16.27 14.46 28.37
N LEU A 43 -17.42 13.87 28.05
CA LEU A 43 -18.22 13.06 28.99
C LEU A 43 -17.90 11.56 28.93
N VAL A 44 -17.24 11.10 27.87
CA VAL A 44 -16.81 9.70 27.74
C VAL A 44 -15.47 9.53 28.46
N PRO A 45 -15.34 8.60 29.43
CA PRO A 45 -14.06 8.34 30.09
C PRO A 45 -13.00 7.72 29.17
N PRO A 46 -11.70 7.85 29.49
CA PRO A 46 -10.66 7.05 28.85
C PRO A 46 -10.89 5.55 29.04
N ALA A 47 -10.50 4.75 28.05
CA ALA A 47 -10.69 3.30 28.00
C ALA A 47 -12.16 2.84 28.19
N ALA A 48 -13.14 3.67 27.84
CA ALA A 48 -14.57 3.35 27.99
C ALA A 48 -14.98 2.06 27.26
N LEU A 49 -14.46 1.81 26.05
CA LEU A 49 -14.77 0.58 25.31
C LEU A 49 -14.25 -0.67 26.03
N LEU A 50 -13.00 -0.66 26.52
CA LEU A 50 -12.45 -1.76 27.33
C LEU A 50 -13.26 -1.95 28.61
N THR A 51 -13.65 -0.86 29.27
CA THR A 51 -14.46 -0.89 30.50
C THR A 51 -15.84 -1.52 30.25
N ILE A 52 -16.46 -1.25 29.10
CA ILE A 52 -17.74 -1.84 28.69
C ILE A 52 -17.56 -3.33 28.38
N LEU A 53 -16.53 -3.71 27.63
CA LEU A 53 -16.24 -5.12 27.30
C LEU A 53 -15.91 -5.95 28.55
N GLN A 54 -15.10 -5.43 29.47
CA GLN A 54 -14.79 -6.08 30.75
C GLN A 54 -16.04 -6.25 31.62
N LYS A 55 -16.92 -5.24 31.68
CA LYS A 55 -18.20 -5.34 32.40
C LYS A 55 -19.16 -6.33 31.74
N GLY A 56 -19.19 -6.40 30.41
CA GLY A 56 -19.94 -7.41 29.67
C GLY A 56 -19.45 -8.82 30.00
N LEU A 57 -18.13 -9.04 30.00
CA LEU A 57 -17.53 -10.34 30.30
C LEU A 57 -17.78 -10.78 31.74
N MET A 58 -17.60 -9.88 32.73
CA MET A 58 -17.96 -10.15 34.13
C MET A 58 -19.47 -10.42 34.30
N TYR A 59 -20.34 -9.74 33.53
CA TYR A 59 -21.77 -9.99 33.57
C TYR A 59 -22.12 -11.38 33.00
N THR A 60 -21.50 -11.79 31.89
CA THR A 60 -21.64 -13.15 31.33
C THR A 60 -21.07 -14.22 32.27
N GLU A 61 -19.98 -13.94 32.98
CA GLU A 61 -19.41 -14.84 34.01
C GLU A 61 -20.36 -15.00 35.20
N VAL A 62 -21.07 -13.93 35.60
CA VAL A 62 -22.13 -13.99 36.62
C VAL A 62 -23.35 -14.77 36.11
N GLU A 63 -23.85 -14.50 34.90
CA GLU A 63 -24.95 -15.29 34.30
C GLU A 63 -24.60 -16.77 34.10
N TRP A 64 -23.31 -17.11 33.95
CA TRP A 64 -22.86 -18.50 33.81
C TRP A 64 -22.61 -19.23 35.14
N SER A 65 -22.38 -18.48 36.23
CA SER A 65 -22.14 -19.02 37.58
C SER A 65 -23.40 -19.06 38.47
N VAL A 66 -24.44 -18.30 38.11
CA VAL A 66 -25.80 -18.38 38.67
C VAL A 66 -26.64 -19.37 37.84
N GLY A 67 -27.09 -20.47 38.45
CA GLY A 67 -28.08 -21.36 37.83
C GLY A 67 -29.50 -20.78 37.88
N GLU A 68 -30.45 -21.36 37.14
CA GLU A 68 -31.86 -20.89 37.12
C GLU A 68 -32.50 -20.84 38.53
N ASP A 69 -32.03 -21.67 39.46
CA ASP A 69 -32.51 -21.72 40.85
C ASP A 69 -31.86 -20.68 41.79
N GLY A 70 -30.91 -19.87 41.30
CA GLY A 70 -30.31 -18.75 42.04
C GLY A 70 -29.15 -19.07 43.00
N GLU A 71 -28.78 -20.33 43.20
CA GLU A 71 -27.56 -20.67 43.96
C GLU A 71 -26.29 -20.47 43.13
N ALA A 72 -25.25 -19.88 43.74
CA ALA A 72 -23.96 -19.61 43.11
C ALA A 72 -23.12 -20.90 43.03
N GLY A 73 -23.23 -21.60 41.89
CA GLY A 73 -22.93 -23.03 41.80
C GLY A 73 -21.72 -23.45 40.96
N ARG A 74 -20.93 -22.52 40.40
CA ARG A 74 -19.71 -22.85 39.61
C ARG A 74 -18.57 -21.89 39.88
N SER A 75 -17.40 -22.44 40.22
CA SER A 75 -16.12 -21.75 40.12
C SER A 75 -15.70 -21.65 38.66
N VAL A 76 -15.88 -20.48 38.06
CA VAL A 76 -15.33 -20.16 36.74
C VAL A 76 -13.87 -19.76 36.92
N GLU A 77 -12.95 -20.34 36.14
CA GLU A 77 -11.61 -19.75 35.97
C GLU A 77 -11.78 -18.53 35.06
N GLY A 78 -11.46 -17.35 35.60
CA GLY A 78 -11.88 -16.07 35.03
C GLY A 78 -11.52 -15.90 33.55
N LEU A 79 -12.53 -15.63 32.72
CA LEU A 79 -12.39 -15.56 31.28
C LEU A 79 -11.47 -14.40 30.87
N SER A 80 -10.36 -14.70 30.22
CA SER A 80 -9.53 -13.69 29.58
C SER A 80 -10.17 -13.22 28.27
N LEU A 81 -10.00 -11.93 27.94
CA LEU A 81 -10.28 -11.41 26.60
C LEU A 81 -9.48 -12.14 25.51
N ILE A 82 -8.34 -12.76 25.88
CA ILE A 82 -7.51 -13.54 24.95
C ILE A 82 -8.15 -14.90 24.63
N ASP A 83 -8.68 -15.58 25.65
CA ASP A 83 -9.21 -16.95 25.53
C ASP A 83 -10.59 -16.95 24.86
N ALA A 84 -11.39 -15.91 25.11
CA ALA A 84 -12.69 -15.70 24.43
C ALA A 84 -12.57 -15.46 22.91
N VAL A 85 -11.36 -15.22 22.38
CA VAL A 85 -11.10 -14.92 20.96
C VAL A 85 -10.25 -16.03 20.30
N MET A 86 -9.72 -17.00 21.06
CA MET A 86 -9.03 -18.15 20.49
C MET A 86 -10.03 -19.20 19.95
N PRO A 87 -9.89 -19.69 18.70
CA PRO A 87 -10.69 -20.82 18.23
C PRO A 87 -10.26 -22.12 18.94
N GLU A 88 -11.21 -23.02 19.25
CA GLU A 88 -10.92 -24.32 19.88
C GLU A 88 -9.95 -25.17 19.02
N VAL A 89 -8.66 -25.15 19.36
CA VAL A 89 -7.68 -26.09 18.80
C VAL A 89 -7.86 -27.44 19.47
N LYS A 90 -8.78 -28.25 18.92
CA LYS A 90 -9.04 -29.62 19.39
C LYS A 90 -7.76 -30.46 19.28
N PRO A 91 -7.18 -30.92 20.41
CA PRO A 91 -5.94 -31.68 20.37
C PRO A 91 -6.17 -33.05 19.70
N PRO A 92 -5.19 -33.58 18.93
CA PRO A 92 -5.31 -34.90 18.33
C PRO A 92 -5.40 -35.97 19.41
N LYS A 93 -6.33 -36.92 19.26
CA LYS A 93 -6.51 -38.03 20.20
C LYS A 93 -5.22 -38.87 20.31
N PRO A 94 -4.65 -39.07 21.52
CA PRO A 94 -3.52 -39.98 21.67
C PRO A 94 -3.95 -41.43 21.40
N THR A 95 -3.18 -42.14 20.60
CA THR A 95 -3.39 -43.56 20.30
C THR A 95 -3.00 -44.44 21.49
N ALA A 96 -3.92 -45.25 21.99
CA ALA A 96 -3.70 -46.07 23.18
C ALA A 96 -2.88 -47.34 22.89
N VAL A 97 -1.80 -47.55 23.65
CA VAL A 97 -1.08 -48.84 23.77
C VAL A 97 -0.78 -49.09 25.25
N LYS A 98 -1.02 -50.32 25.71
CA LYS A 98 -0.75 -50.81 27.09
C LYS A 98 0.67 -51.44 27.13
N SER A 99 1.35 -51.73 28.24
CA SER A 99 0.97 -51.87 29.66
C SER A 99 2.21 -51.78 30.59
N GLU A 100 1.96 -51.46 31.87
CA GLU A 100 2.83 -51.69 33.06
C GLU A 100 3.04 -53.20 33.39
N PRO A 101 3.73 -53.65 34.49
CA PRO A 101 4.37 -52.92 35.62
C PRO A 101 5.81 -53.40 36.07
N GLY A 102 6.44 -52.67 37.01
CA GLY A 102 7.04 -53.35 38.19
C GLY A 102 8.42 -52.93 38.77
N LYS A 103 8.40 -52.36 40.00
CA LYS A 103 9.35 -52.54 41.14
C LYS A 103 10.84 -52.10 41.10
N ALA A 104 11.10 -50.96 41.78
CA ALA A 104 11.81 -50.85 43.09
C ALA A 104 13.36 -50.94 43.27
N SER A 105 13.79 -50.27 44.36
CA SER A 105 15.03 -50.38 45.18
C SER A 105 16.42 -49.98 44.64
N ALA A 106 16.81 -48.74 44.98
CA ALA A 106 17.85 -48.38 45.98
C ALA A 106 19.38 -48.45 45.69
N ASP A 107 20.07 -47.58 46.45
CA ASP A 107 21.46 -47.58 46.95
C ASP A 107 22.70 -47.33 46.06
N SER A 108 23.20 -46.09 46.20
CA SER A 108 24.61 -45.79 46.56
C SER A 108 25.66 -45.86 45.40
N SER A 109 26.84 -45.23 45.45
CA SER A 109 27.48 -44.30 46.42
C SER A 109 28.62 -43.50 45.75
N SER A 110 29.38 -42.74 46.56
CA SER A 110 30.69 -42.10 46.30
C SER A 110 30.67 -40.71 45.66
N ALA A 111 31.70 -39.92 46.00
CA ALA A 111 31.82 -38.50 45.72
C ALA A 111 33.30 -38.08 45.70
N THR A 112 33.60 -36.92 45.13
CA THR A 112 34.85 -36.18 45.40
C THR A 112 34.63 -34.67 45.26
N ALA A 113 35.37 -33.89 46.06
CA ALA A 113 35.41 -32.42 46.02
C ALA A 113 36.34 -31.93 44.87
N SER A 114 36.59 -30.65 44.58
CA SER A 114 36.50 -29.38 45.35
C SER A 114 36.50 -28.19 44.33
N SER A 115 36.54 -26.88 44.64
CA SER A 115 36.90 -26.12 45.85
C SER A 115 36.38 -24.66 45.81
N THR A 116 36.25 -23.99 46.98
CA THR A 116 36.54 -22.55 47.30
C THR A 116 35.98 -21.38 46.42
N THR A 117 35.60 -20.19 46.93
CA THR A 117 35.78 -19.57 48.28
C THR A 117 34.73 -18.48 48.59
N THR A 118 34.17 -18.53 49.81
CA THR A 118 33.81 -17.42 50.74
C THR A 118 33.41 -16.00 50.27
N GLY A 119 32.30 -15.47 50.81
CA GLY A 119 31.98 -14.03 50.76
C GLY A 119 30.64 -13.57 51.38
N GLY A 120 30.34 -13.89 52.64
CA GLY A 120 29.17 -13.34 53.39
C GLY A 120 29.59 -12.26 54.42
N VAL A 121 28.84 -11.87 55.46
CA VAL A 121 27.56 -12.31 56.08
C VAL A 121 26.97 -11.13 56.91
N VAL A 122 25.68 -11.14 57.30
CA VAL A 122 25.03 -10.67 58.58
C VAL A 122 23.57 -10.22 58.28
N LYS A 123 22.51 -10.98 58.61
CA LYS A 123 21.81 -11.21 59.92
C LYS A 123 20.79 -10.09 60.29
N SER A 124 19.64 -10.30 60.99
CA SER A 124 19.04 -11.50 61.64
C SER A 124 17.61 -11.30 62.25
N GLU A 125 16.80 -12.38 62.31
CA GLU A 125 15.94 -12.87 63.44
C GLU A 125 14.57 -12.23 63.90
N VAL A 126 13.72 -13.12 64.51
CA VAL A 126 12.62 -12.93 65.54
C VAL A 126 11.30 -12.21 65.10
N LYS A 127 10.04 -12.52 65.51
CA LYS A 127 9.22 -13.59 66.21
C LYS A 127 7.80 -13.58 65.53
N SER A 128 6.75 -14.43 65.67
CA SER A 128 6.11 -15.40 66.61
C SER A 128 5.05 -14.87 67.64
N GLU A 129 3.76 -15.28 67.49
CA GLU A 129 2.64 -15.47 68.47
C GLU A 129 1.26 -15.20 67.81
N GLY A 130 0.10 -15.78 68.19
CA GLY A 130 -0.14 -17.07 68.88
C GLY A 130 -1.27 -17.11 69.94
N ASN A 131 -2.54 -17.40 69.58
CA ASN A 131 -3.51 -18.05 70.50
C ASN A 131 -4.79 -18.63 69.85
N ALA A 132 -5.54 -19.45 70.61
CA ALA A 132 -6.88 -20.03 70.29
C ALA A 132 -7.91 -19.61 71.40
N PRO A 133 -9.05 -20.29 71.77
CA PRO A 133 -9.55 -21.68 71.50
C PRO A 133 -11.08 -21.85 71.24
N GLY A 134 -11.55 -23.09 71.00
CA GLY A 134 -12.91 -23.53 71.47
C GLY A 134 -13.80 -24.41 70.55
N ALA A 135 -13.95 -25.69 70.93
CA ALA A 135 -15.06 -26.68 70.77
C ALA A 135 -16.48 -26.26 70.25
N SER A 136 -17.37 -27.13 69.75
CA SER A 136 -17.45 -28.62 69.60
C SER A 136 -18.57 -29.07 68.62
N THR A 137 -18.64 -30.37 68.29
CA THR A 137 -19.57 -31.05 67.35
C THR A 137 -20.96 -31.41 67.88
N ASN A 138 -21.95 -31.52 66.96
CA ASN A 138 -23.16 -32.38 66.98
C ASN A 138 -23.97 -32.13 65.68
N ASN A 139 -24.87 -32.99 65.16
CA ASN A 139 -25.00 -34.45 65.16
C ASN A 139 -26.03 -34.84 64.04
N GLU A 140 -26.15 -36.12 63.66
CA GLU A 140 -27.32 -36.71 62.95
C GLU A 140 -27.68 -36.18 61.53
N GLN A 141 -28.51 -36.86 60.70
CA GLN A 141 -28.49 -38.29 60.37
C GLN A 141 -29.07 -38.49 58.94
N ASN A 142 -28.61 -39.51 58.22
CA ASN A 142 -29.08 -39.81 56.86
C ASN A 142 -30.41 -40.58 56.89
N SER A 143 -31.35 -40.24 55.99
CA SER A 143 -32.56 -41.03 55.74
C SER A 143 -32.98 -40.92 54.27
N GLY A 144 -33.64 -41.96 53.77
CA GLY A 144 -34.22 -41.96 52.42
C GLY A 144 -35.20 -43.10 52.25
N GLY A 145 -36.06 -43.02 51.23
CA GLY A 145 -36.90 -44.15 50.81
C GLY A 145 -38.28 -43.79 50.26
N ALA A 146 -38.41 -43.94 48.94
CA ALA A 146 -39.55 -44.60 48.28
C ALA A 146 -40.93 -43.86 48.28
N PRO A 147 -41.94 -44.37 47.56
CA PRO A 147 -41.93 -44.69 46.11
C PRO A 147 -43.23 -44.23 45.39
N SER A 148 -43.53 -44.86 44.24
CA SER A 148 -44.83 -44.91 43.51
C SER A 148 -45.16 -43.73 42.57
N ALA A 149 -46.04 -43.86 41.56
CA ALA A 149 -46.43 -44.98 40.67
C ALA A 149 -47.42 -44.46 39.60
N SER A 150 -47.57 -45.15 38.44
CA SER A 150 -48.66 -44.99 37.44
C SER A 150 -48.79 -43.60 36.75
N ALA A 151 -49.53 -43.39 35.65
CA ALA A 151 -49.83 -44.22 34.46
C ALA A 151 -50.41 -43.32 33.33
N ASP A 152 -50.41 -43.84 32.10
CA ASP A 152 -51.25 -43.57 30.91
C ASP A 152 -51.97 -42.21 30.70
N SER A 153 -51.62 -41.53 29.60
CA SER A 153 -52.57 -41.11 28.52
C SER A 153 -51.74 -40.63 27.30
N ASN A 154 -51.79 -41.34 26.16
CA ASN A 154 -52.69 -41.17 24.99
C ASN A 154 -52.52 -39.83 24.24
N GLU A 155 -51.96 -39.86 23.02
CA GLU A 155 -52.67 -39.79 21.70
C GLU A 155 -52.99 -38.33 21.28
N THR A 156 -52.89 -37.88 20.02
CA THR A 156 -52.48 -38.41 18.69
C THR A 156 -52.07 -37.15 17.90
N ASP A 157 -51.02 -37.06 17.07
CA ASP A 157 -50.42 -37.94 16.06
C ASP A 157 -51.29 -38.20 14.81
N SER A 158 -50.81 -37.75 13.64
CA SER A 158 -51.11 -38.36 12.33
C SER A 158 -50.26 -37.73 11.21
N ASN A 159 -49.08 -38.30 10.97
CA ASN A 159 -48.47 -38.30 9.64
C ASN A 159 -49.27 -39.24 8.71
N THR A 160 -49.17 -39.05 7.38
CA THR A 160 -49.29 -40.18 6.44
C THR A 160 -48.30 -40.05 5.28
N ASN A 161 -47.37 -41.00 5.20
CA ASN A 161 -46.65 -41.34 3.98
C ASN A 161 -47.53 -42.21 3.06
N SER A 162 -47.27 -42.22 1.76
CA SER A 162 -47.61 -43.35 0.88
C SER A 162 -46.67 -43.42 -0.33
N ALA A 163 -46.56 -44.60 -0.95
CA ALA A 163 -45.72 -44.84 -2.11
C ALA A 163 -46.33 -45.95 -2.98
N ALA A 164 -46.22 -45.86 -4.32
CA ALA A 164 -46.18 -47.03 -5.25
C ALA A 164 -46.13 -46.66 -6.77
N ASN A 165 -45.05 -47.10 -7.43
CA ASN A 165 -45.06 -47.89 -8.69
C ASN A 165 -45.45 -47.26 -10.07
N SER A 166 -45.26 -48.06 -11.15
CA SER A 166 -45.37 -47.82 -12.61
C SER A 166 -44.16 -47.09 -13.25
N THR A 167 -43.32 -47.68 -14.13
CA THR A 167 -43.48 -48.19 -15.54
C THR A 167 -43.83 -47.07 -16.55
N THR A 168 -43.21 -46.88 -17.72
CA THR A 168 -42.22 -47.64 -18.56
C THR A 168 -41.57 -46.65 -19.58
N SER A 169 -40.66 -46.92 -20.55
CA SER A 169 -39.96 -48.10 -21.13
C SER A 169 -38.79 -47.61 -22.04
N VAL A 170 -37.88 -48.49 -22.50
CA VAL A 170 -36.84 -48.20 -23.52
C VAL A 170 -36.90 -49.23 -24.67
N PRO A 171 -36.73 -48.82 -25.95
CA PRO A 171 -36.33 -49.69 -27.06
C PRO A 171 -34.90 -49.39 -27.61
N PRO A 172 -34.21 -50.35 -28.28
CA PRO A 172 -32.81 -50.61 -27.93
C PRO A 172 -31.83 -50.96 -29.09
N SER A 173 -30.57 -51.26 -28.73
CA SER A 173 -29.61 -52.15 -29.45
C SER A 173 -29.07 -51.64 -30.81
N ALA A 174 -27.98 -52.14 -31.42
CA ALA A 174 -26.88 -53.07 -31.05
C ALA A 174 -25.58 -52.52 -31.73
N GLY A 175 -24.36 -53.08 -31.59
CA GLY A 175 -23.92 -54.36 -31.04
C GLY A 175 -22.37 -54.43 -30.99
N THR A 176 -21.82 -55.65 -30.92
CA THR A 176 -20.48 -55.91 -30.34
C THR A 176 -19.43 -56.41 -31.34
N ALA A 177 -18.15 -56.31 -30.91
CA ALA A 177 -17.04 -57.26 -31.14
C ALA A 177 -15.99 -57.03 -32.27
N ASN A 178 -14.74 -56.89 -31.79
CA ASN A 178 -13.55 -57.70 -32.11
C ASN A 178 -12.57 -57.42 -33.30
N SER A 179 -11.30 -57.46 -32.89
CA SER A 179 -10.14 -58.21 -33.41
C SER A 179 -9.32 -57.76 -34.65
N THR A 180 -8.17 -57.14 -34.34
CA THR A 180 -6.78 -57.55 -34.66
C THR A 180 -6.37 -58.20 -36.02
N ALA A 181 -5.39 -57.51 -36.64
CA ALA A 181 -4.11 -58.03 -37.20
C ALA A 181 -4.02 -58.69 -38.60
N GLY A 182 -2.86 -58.46 -39.25
CA GLY A 182 -2.40 -59.03 -40.54
C GLY A 182 -2.12 -57.93 -41.60
N THR A 183 -0.91 -57.38 -41.86
CA THR A 183 0.45 -57.88 -42.21
C THR A 183 0.67 -58.40 -43.64
N THR A 184 1.43 -57.65 -44.46
CA THR A 184 2.61 -58.04 -45.31
C THR A 184 2.97 -56.87 -46.26
N SER A 185 4.17 -56.26 -46.15
CA SER A 185 5.34 -56.38 -47.07
C SER A 185 5.22 -55.49 -48.34
N ASP A 186 6.28 -54.95 -48.96
CA ASP A 186 7.75 -55.13 -48.90
C ASP A 186 8.47 -53.75 -48.83
N ALA A 187 9.59 -53.56 -48.09
CA ALA A 187 11.01 -53.86 -48.39
C ALA A 187 11.66 -52.93 -49.47
N SER A 188 12.94 -52.52 -49.41
CA SER A 188 14.06 -52.87 -48.50
C SER A 188 15.19 -51.80 -48.43
N SER A 189 15.87 -51.70 -47.27
CA SER A 189 17.34 -51.50 -47.00
C SER A 189 18.18 -50.42 -47.75
N THR A 190 19.28 -49.84 -47.23
CA THR A 190 20.27 -50.18 -46.17
C THR A 190 20.55 -48.94 -45.26
N GLY A 191 21.58 -48.78 -44.40
CA GLY A 191 22.79 -49.58 -44.09
C GLY A 191 23.43 -49.42 -42.69
N ASN A 192 23.28 -48.28 -41.98
CA ASN A 192 23.50 -48.10 -40.51
C ASN A 192 24.96 -47.92 -39.94
N LYS A 193 25.05 -47.12 -38.84
CA LYS A 193 26.00 -47.18 -37.68
C LYS A 193 27.49 -46.73 -37.70
N LYS A 194 27.82 -45.87 -36.69
CA LYS A 194 29.04 -45.80 -35.81
C LYS A 194 30.41 -45.45 -36.47
N THR A 195 31.42 -44.84 -35.81
CA THR A 195 31.76 -44.61 -34.37
C THR A 195 32.73 -43.42 -34.19
N ASN A 196 32.88 -42.88 -32.96
CA ASN A 196 34.04 -42.03 -32.54
C ASN A 196 35.35 -42.86 -32.50
N PRO A 197 36.54 -42.25 -32.67
CA PRO A 197 37.33 -41.80 -31.50
C PRO A 197 38.08 -40.45 -31.68
N SER A 198 38.82 -40.01 -30.65
CA SER A 198 39.55 -38.75 -30.59
C SER A 198 40.99 -38.92 -30.07
N GLU A 199 42.00 -38.55 -30.88
CA GLU A 199 43.44 -38.41 -30.59
C GLU A 199 44.06 -37.57 -31.76
N THR A 200 45.20 -36.86 -31.69
CA THR A 200 46.18 -36.56 -30.62
C THR A 200 46.80 -35.14 -30.81
N THR A 201 47.68 -34.72 -29.88
CA THR A 201 48.21 -33.35 -29.69
C THR A 201 49.34 -32.85 -30.62
N SER A 202 49.31 -31.58 -31.03
CA SER A 202 50.45 -30.62 -31.11
C SER A 202 49.97 -29.22 -31.60
N GLY A 203 50.67 -28.09 -31.37
CA GLY A 203 51.84 -27.89 -30.51
C GLY A 203 52.70 -26.64 -30.78
N SER A 204 52.13 -25.42 -30.91
CA SER A 204 52.91 -24.16 -31.03
C SER A 204 52.11 -22.91 -30.60
N SER A 205 52.79 -21.79 -30.33
CA SER A 205 52.20 -20.57 -29.77
C SER A 205 52.62 -19.27 -30.50
N LEU A 206 51.82 -18.21 -30.30
CA LEU A 206 52.16 -16.77 -30.40
C LEU A 206 52.88 -16.25 -31.67
N ALA A 207 52.14 -15.49 -32.51
CA ALA A 207 52.58 -14.18 -32.99
C ALA A 207 51.42 -13.36 -33.60
N THR A 208 51.44 -12.05 -33.40
CA THR A 208 50.68 -11.03 -34.17
C THR A 208 51.43 -10.63 -35.44
N ASN A 209 50.75 -10.07 -36.44
CA ASN A 209 51.29 -8.96 -37.25
C ASN A 209 50.25 -8.30 -38.16
N ASP A 210 50.40 -6.98 -38.35
CA ASP A 210 49.73 -6.17 -39.37
C ASP A 210 50.36 -6.33 -40.76
N LEU A 211 49.70 -5.78 -41.79
CA LEU A 211 50.37 -5.37 -43.03
C LEU A 211 49.95 -3.95 -43.45
N THR A 212 50.91 -3.19 -43.98
CA THR A 212 50.73 -1.82 -44.50
C THR A 212 51.54 -1.66 -45.80
N THR A 213 51.22 -0.66 -46.64
CA THR A 213 52.15 0.08 -47.57
C THR A 213 51.37 0.99 -48.54
N ASN A 214 51.94 2.01 -49.22
CA ASN A 214 52.88 3.09 -48.82
C ASN A 214 52.96 4.17 -49.95
N THR A 215 53.85 5.18 -49.81
CA THR A 215 54.38 6.15 -50.81
C THR A 215 53.55 7.44 -51.09
N ASN A 216 54.10 8.65 -51.29
CA ASN A 216 55.45 9.21 -51.00
C ASN A 216 55.49 10.77 -51.11
N VAL A 217 56.67 11.39 -50.84
CA VAL A 217 57.24 12.68 -51.39
C VAL A 217 57.41 13.92 -50.46
N ASN A 218 58.68 14.19 -50.10
CA ASN A 218 59.45 15.47 -49.89
C ASN A 218 59.17 16.57 -48.81
N ASN A 219 60.11 16.66 -47.85
CA ASN A 219 61.08 17.75 -47.55
C ASN A 219 60.75 19.28 -47.53
N GLY A 220 61.26 19.96 -46.49
CA GLY A 220 61.59 21.42 -46.42
C GLY A 220 61.39 22.00 -44.99
N ILE A 221 62.37 22.24 -44.11
CA ILE A 221 63.57 23.14 -44.09
C ILE A 221 63.30 24.58 -43.56
N ASN A 222 63.84 24.83 -42.35
CA ASN A 222 64.32 26.08 -41.72
C ASN A 222 63.47 27.36 -41.53
N ALA A 223 63.75 27.97 -40.36
CA ALA A 223 63.74 29.40 -40.03
C ALA A 223 62.39 30.14 -39.93
N GLY A 224 62.36 31.16 -39.06
CA GLY A 224 61.24 32.09 -38.88
C GLY A 224 61.72 33.39 -38.23
N THR A 225 60.83 34.37 -38.10
CA THR A 225 61.11 35.66 -37.45
C THR A 225 59.84 36.35 -36.93
N ASN A 226 60.07 37.38 -36.10
CA ASN A 226 59.13 38.29 -35.41
C ASN A 226 58.04 38.93 -36.35
N ALA A 227 56.98 39.59 -35.87
CA ALA A 227 56.83 40.27 -34.56
C ALA A 227 55.37 40.53 -34.10
N ASN A 228 55.12 40.30 -32.80
CA ASN A 228 54.69 41.26 -31.74
C ASN A 228 53.42 42.16 -31.88
N VAL A 229 53.00 42.72 -30.72
CA VAL A 229 52.00 43.82 -30.50
C VAL A 229 50.52 43.36 -30.52
N ASN A 230 49.67 43.61 -29.50
CA ASN A 230 49.85 44.09 -28.11
C ASN A 230 48.60 43.76 -27.27
N GLU A 231 48.75 43.55 -25.95
CA GLU A 231 47.80 44.06 -24.93
C GLU A 231 48.50 44.16 -23.55
N PRO A 232 48.24 45.19 -22.71
CA PRO A 232 49.06 45.50 -21.53
C PRO A 232 48.51 44.99 -20.19
N THR A 233 49.38 44.93 -19.18
CA THR A 233 49.04 44.63 -17.77
C THR A 233 49.67 45.67 -16.83
N THR A 234 49.55 45.46 -15.50
CA THR A 234 50.17 46.22 -14.38
C THR A 234 49.47 47.54 -13.98
N THR A 235 49.41 47.96 -12.69
CA THR A 235 49.95 47.40 -11.42
C THR A 235 48.87 47.59 -10.29
N THR A 236 49.04 47.56 -8.94
CA THR A 236 50.19 47.66 -8.01
C THR A 236 49.86 47.07 -6.61
N ASN A 237 50.86 46.45 -5.95
CA ASN A 237 51.33 46.55 -4.55
C ASN A 237 50.40 46.85 -3.34
N SER A 238 50.69 46.45 -2.08
CA SER A 238 51.55 45.37 -1.50
C SER A 238 51.49 45.37 0.06
N VAL A 239 51.45 44.18 0.69
CA VAL A 239 52.06 43.77 1.99
C VAL A 239 51.94 44.67 3.25
N VAL A 240 51.46 44.10 4.38
CA VAL A 240 52.13 44.05 5.72
C VAL A 240 51.36 43.12 6.69
N THR A 241 52.05 42.54 7.67
CA THR A 241 51.54 41.54 8.65
C THR A 241 51.14 42.13 10.01
N GLY A 242 50.16 41.55 10.71
CA GLY A 242 49.87 41.84 12.11
C GLY A 242 49.02 40.78 12.83
N SER A 243 49.48 40.32 14.00
CA SER A 243 48.72 39.50 14.98
C SER A 243 48.05 40.45 16.01
N THR A 244 47.16 40.11 16.95
CA THR A 244 47.05 38.89 17.79
C THR A 244 45.69 38.86 18.55
N THR A 245 45.32 37.70 19.12
CA THR A 245 44.43 37.48 20.30
C THR A 245 42.96 37.96 20.32
N GLY A 246 42.06 37.02 20.63
CA GLY A 246 40.69 37.24 21.14
C GLY A 246 40.05 35.88 21.48
N THR A 247 39.50 35.68 22.69
CA THR A 247 39.17 34.35 23.24
C THR A 247 37.68 34.06 23.43
N ASN A 248 37.35 32.76 23.48
CA ASN A 248 36.04 32.17 23.84
C ASN A 248 35.41 32.75 25.12
N ILE A 249 34.07 32.67 25.24
CA ILE A 249 33.36 31.80 26.22
C ILE A 249 31.82 31.81 25.97
N SER A 250 31.11 30.86 26.57
CA SER A 250 29.72 30.44 26.29
C SER A 250 28.66 30.91 27.30
N GLY A 251 27.39 30.97 26.86
CA GLY A 251 26.30 30.26 27.55
C GLY A 251 25.15 31.07 28.20
N ALA A 252 23.90 30.61 27.94
CA ALA A 252 22.63 30.94 28.63
C ALA A 252 22.17 32.43 28.65
N GLY A 253 20.89 32.77 28.88
CA GLY A 253 19.65 31.98 28.94
C GLY A 253 18.45 32.79 29.51
N THR A 254 17.24 32.56 28.99
CA THR A 254 15.89 32.84 29.58
C THR A 254 15.58 34.17 30.31
N THR A 255 14.63 34.96 29.78
CA THR A 255 13.60 35.82 30.48
C THR A 255 12.68 36.37 29.35
N THR A 256 11.33 36.38 29.31
CA THR A 256 10.16 36.59 30.21
C THR A 256 9.57 38.02 30.25
N ALA A 257 8.29 38.11 29.87
CA ALA A 257 7.24 39.00 30.43
C ALA A 257 7.11 40.51 30.03
N SER A 258 6.25 40.77 29.03
CA SER A 258 4.97 41.55 29.09
C SER A 258 4.87 43.04 29.55
N SER A 259 3.75 43.67 29.13
CA SER A 259 3.17 44.98 29.50
C SER A 259 3.70 46.24 28.77
N GLY A 260 2.93 47.32 28.57
CA GLY A 260 1.46 47.45 28.71
C GLY A 260 0.92 48.90 28.76
N SER A 261 0.01 49.25 27.84
CA SER A 261 -0.99 50.36 27.85
C SER A 261 -0.61 51.81 28.24
N ALA A 262 -0.88 52.76 27.34
CA ALA A 262 -1.21 54.17 27.65
C ALA A 262 -2.00 54.80 26.46
N ALA A 263 -2.75 55.90 26.67
CA ALA A 263 -3.68 56.44 25.67
C ALA A 263 -3.90 57.98 25.72
N ASN A 264 -4.57 58.49 24.66
CA ASN A 264 -5.41 59.69 24.57
C ASN A 264 -4.86 61.12 24.25
N ASN A 265 -5.70 61.84 23.47
CA ASN A 265 -5.96 63.30 23.38
C ASN A 265 -5.10 64.27 22.52
N ASN A 266 -5.58 64.54 21.28
CA ASN A 266 -6.14 65.82 20.73
C ASN A 266 -5.84 67.20 21.41
N PRO A 267 -5.99 68.38 20.71
CA PRO A 267 -6.23 68.64 19.26
C PRO A 267 -5.43 69.87 18.65
N ALA A 268 -5.90 70.40 17.50
CA ALA A 268 -5.39 71.49 16.62
C ALA A 268 -5.62 72.96 17.16
N PRO A 269 -5.55 74.12 16.42
CA PRO A 269 -5.40 74.42 14.97
C PRO A 269 -4.57 75.71 14.56
N GLY A 270 -4.58 76.14 13.26
CA GLY A 270 -4.34 77.55 12.85
C GLY A 270 -3.85 77.85 11.39
N SER A 271 -4.45 78.86 10.73
CA SER A 271 -4.07 79.58 9.44
C SER A 271 -3.82 78.72 8.16
N SER A 272 -4.36 78.95 6.94
CA SER A 272 -4.72 80.17 6.14
C SER A 272 -3.47 80.86 5.51
N ASP A 273 -3.37 81.27 4.23
CA ASP A 273 -4.27 81.42 3.04
C ASP A 273 -3.42 81.22 1.72
N ILE A 274 -3.83 81.32 0.43
CA ILE A 274 -5.07 81.75 -0.28
C ILE A 274 -5.20 81.12 -1.72
N LEU A 275 -6.33 81.39 -2.40
CA LEU A 275 -6.78 81.19 -3.82
C LEU A 275 -5.79 80.86 -4.99
N THR A 276 -6.20 79.91 -5.84
CA THR A 276 -6.60 80.17 -7.27
C THR A 276 -7.68 79.18 -7.77
N GLN A 277 -8.32 79.48 -8.91
CA GLN A 277 -9.46 78.73 -9.52
C GLN A 277 -8.96 77.54 -10.40
N ILE A 278 -9.75 76.50 -10.75
CA ILE A 278 -10.95 76.50 -11.63
C ILE A 278 -11.95 75.34 -11.33
N GLN A 279 -13.21 75.62 -11.68
CA GLN A 279 -14.46 74.83 -11.59
C GLN A 279 -14.47 73.50 -12.41
N LEU A 280 -15.35 72.50 -12.24
CA LEU A 280 -15.98 71.78 -11.09
C LEU A 280 -16.90 70.68 -11.72
N GLY A 281 -16.88 69.41 -11.29
CA GLY A 281 -17.73 68.38 -11.94
C GLY A 281 -17.78 66.96 -11.36
N ASN A 282 -17.82 66.78 -10.03
CA ASN A 282 -17.91 65.44 -9.43
C ASN A 282 -19.34 64.88 -9.35
N THR A 283 -19.49 63.59 -9.62
CA THR A 283 -20.38 62.68 -8.88
C THR A 283 -19.52 61.54 -8.31
N ALA A 284 -19.88 61.02 -7.12
CA ALA A 284 -18.96 60.20 -6.31
C ALA A 284 -19.43 58.75 -6.14
N SER A 285 -18.47 57.82 -6.01
CA SER A 285 -18.38 56.97 -4.81
C SER A 285 -17.16 56.03 -4.81
N THR A 286 -16.73 55.67 -3.60
CA THR A 286 -15.98 54.45 -3.20
C THR A 286 -14.73 54.01 -3.97
N THR A 287 -13.63 53.97 -3.22
CA THR A 287 -12.40 53.22 -3.53
C THR A 287 -12.69 51.73 -3.76
N GLY A 288 -12.54 51.26 -5.00
CA GLY A 288 -12.43 49.83 -5.31
C GLY A 288 -10.95 49.41 -5.30
N THR A 289 -10.65 48.28 -4.64
CA THR A 289 -9.35 47.61 -4.81
C THR A 289 -9.32 46.90 -6.16
N GLU A 290 -8.39 47.25 -7.03
CA GLU A 290 -8.02 46.46 -8.21
C GLU A 290 -7.74 45.01 -7.77
N PRO A 291 -8.48 44.00 -8.27
CA PRO A 291 -8.08 42.61 -8.08
C PRO A 291 -6.84 42.36 -8.95
N MET A 292 -5.75 41.86 -8.36
CA MET A 292 -4.54 41.53 -9.11
C MET A 292 -4.86 40.55 -10.25
N ASP A 293 -4.16 40.70 -11.38
CA ASP A 293 -4.29 39.82 -12.54
C ASP A 293 -4.28 38.34 -12.14
N ILE A 294 -5.39 37.67 -12.42
CA ILE A 294 -5.50 36.22 -12.26
C ILE A 294 -4.65 35.57 -13.36
N ASP A 295 -3.87 34.57 -12.98
CA ASP A 295 -2.87 33.89 -13.81
C ASP A 295 -3.52 32.96 -14.87
N GLN A 296 -4.28 33.57 -15.80
CA GLN A 296 -5.21 32.91 -16.74
C GLN A 296 -4.53 31.90 -17.70
N GLY A 297 -3.21 31.91 -17.81
CA GLY A 297 -2.46 30.92 -18.60
C GLY A 297 -2.31 29.56 -17.92
N ILE A 298 -2.50 29.48 -16.60
CA ILE A 298 -2.30 28.24 -15.83
C ILE A 298 -3.60 27.44 -15.68
N GLU A 299 -4.77 28.07 -15.55
CA GLU A 299 -6.01 27.32 -15.33
C GLU A 299 -6.51 26.62 -16.61
N ILE A 300 -6.73 25.31 -16.52
CA ILE A 300 -7.26 24.49 -17.63
C ILE A 300 -8.72 24.88 -17.84
N PRO A 301 -9.09 25.48 -19.00
CA PRO A 301 -10.44 25.97 -19.22
C PRO A 301 -11.43 24.80 -19.27
N ALA A 302 -12.65 25.02 -18.79
CA ALA A 302 -13.70 24.00 -18.71
C ALA A 302 -14.01 23.33 -20.09
N SER A 303 -13.78 24.03 -21.20
CA SER A 303 -13.90 23.48 -22.56
C SER A 303 -12.88 22.39 -22.90
N LYS A 304 -11.85 22.19 -22.07
CA LYS A 304 -10.83 21.13 -22.16
C LYS A 304 -10.90 20.11 -21.02
N ALA A 305 -11.84 20.25 -20.09
CA ALA A 305 -12.04 19.35 -18.96
C ALA A 305 -13.35 18.56 -19.14
N THR A 306 -13.27 17.34 -19.64
CA THR A 306 -14.44 16.45 -19.72
C THR A 306 -14.70 15.82 -18.37
N VAL A 307 -15.88 16.09 -17.79
CA VAL A 307 -16.33 15.45 -16.55
C VAL A 307 -17.15 14.20 -16.88
N LEU A 308 -16.56 13.04 -16.66
CA LEU A 308 -17.20 11.74 -16.81
C LEU A 308 -17.97 11.43 -15.52
N ARG A 309 -19.27 11.12 -15.65
CA ARG A 309 -20.15 10.78 -14.52
C ARG A 309 -20.82 9.43 -14.74
N GLY A 310 -21.17 8.77 -13.64
CA GLY A 310 -21.93 7.53 -13.66
C GLY A 310 -21.56 6.55 -12.55
N HIS A 311 -20.36 6.68 -11.95
CA HIS A 311 -20.07 5.97 -10.70
C HIS A 311 -20.99 6.48 -9.58
N GLU A 312 -21.45 5.56 -8.73
CA GLU A 312 -22.43 5.83 -7.67
C GLU A 312 -21.76 6.05 -6.30
N SER A 313 -20.43 5.86 -6.22
CA SER A 313 -19.58 6.13 -5.07
C SER A 313 -18.21 6.63 -5.55
N GLU A 314 -17.31 6.92 -4.61
CA GLU A 314 -15.94 7.37 -4.85
C GLU A 314 -15.14 6.49 -5.82
N VAL A 315 -14.22 7.12 -6.56
CA VAL A 315 -13.41 6.47 -7.60
C VAL A 315 -11.93 6.46 -7.21
N PHE A 316 -11.50 5.37 -6.59
CA PHE A 316 -10.15 5.23 -6.04
C PHE A 316 -9.04 5.30 -7.09
N ILE A 317 -9.29 4.80 -8.29
CA ILE A 317 -8.25 4.46 -9.27
C ILE A 317 -8.66 4.78 -10.71
N CYS A 318 -7.69 5.15 -11.54
CA CYS A 318 -7.87 5.24 -12.99
C CYS A 318 -6.56 5.07 -13.79
N ALA A 319 -6.63 4.32 -14.89
CA ALA A 319 -5.47 4.05 -15.76
C ALA A 319 -5.85 4.10 -17.24
N TRP A 320 -5.08 4.83 -18.04
CA TRP A 320 -5.19 4.82 -19.49
C TRP A 320 -4.68 3.50 -20.08
N ASN A 321 -5.37 3.06 -21.12
CA ASN A 321 -4.93 1.95 -21.95
C ASN A 321 -3.62 2.31 -22.69
N PRO A 322 -2.64 1.39 -22.80
CA PRO A 322 -1.33 1.74 -23.36
C PRO A 322 -1.36 2.02 -24.87
N SER A 323 -2.31 1.43 -25.62
CA SER A 323 -2.35 1.53 -27.09
C SER A 323 -3.47 2.43 -27.64
N ARG A 324 -4.49 2.75 -26.83
CA ARG A 324 -5.69 3.50 -27.24
C ARG A 324 -6.06 4.58 -26.21
N ASP A 325 -6.78 5.62 -26.64
CA ASP A 325 -7.38 6.60 -25.73
C ASP A 325 -8.65 6.05 -25.04
N LEU A 326 -8.51 4.89 -24.39
CA LEU A 326 -9.50 4.32 -23.47
C LEU A 326 -9.02 4.57 -22.04
N LEU A 327 -9.88 5.10 -21.17
CA LEU A 327 -9.60 5.24 -19.74
C LEU A 327 -10.32 4.13 -18.99
N ALA A 328 -9.64 3.43 -18.08
CA ALA A 328 -10.27 2.57 -17.08
C ALA A 328 -10.40 3.32 -15.74
N SER A 329 -11.46 3.07 -14.98
CA SER A 329 -11.62 3.53 -13.59
C SER A 329 -12.23 2.44 -12.71
N GLY A 330 -11.97 2.50 -11.40
CA GLY A 330 -12.50 1.58 -10.38
C GLY A 330 -13.00 2.32 -9.14
N SER A 331 -14.09 1.84 -8.55
CA SER A 331 -14.87 2.56 -7.54
C SER A 331 -15.41 1.66 -6.43
N GLY A 332 -15.79 2.29 -5.30
CA GLY A 332 -16.60 1.69 -4.24
C GLY A 332 -18.01 1.27 -4.69
N ASP A 333 -18.49 1.69 -5.87
CA ASP A 333 -19.78 1.23 -6.42
C ASP A 333 -19.78 -0.24 -6.92
N SER A 334 -18.70 -0.99 -6.68
CA SER A 334 -18.45 -2.35 -7.17
C SER A 334 -18.43 -2.48 -8.71
N THR A 335 -18.18 -1.38 -9.42
CA THR A 335 -17.93 -1.39 -10.86
C THR A 335 -16.52 -0.90 -11.18
N ALA A 336 -15.92 -1.53 -12.20
CA ALA A 336 -14.95 -0.83 -13.02
C ALA A 336 -15.67 -0.26 -14.25
N ARG A 337 -15.12 0.78 -14.86
CA ARG A 337 -15.68 1.35 -16.09
C ARG A 337 -14.59 1.58 -17.12
N ILE A 338 -14.91 1.33 -18.38
CA ILE A 338 -14.06 1.68 -19.52
C ILE A 338 -14.77 2.80 -20.28
N TRP A 339 -14.08 3.93 -20.44
CA TRP A 339 -14.55 5.14 -21.09
C TRP A 339 -13.80 5.32 -22.40
N ASP A 340 -14.52 5.41 -23.52
CA ASP A 340 -13.91 5.69 -24.81
C ASP A 340 -13.76 7.21 -25.01
N MET A 341 -12.51 7.65 -25.16
CA MET A 341 -12.11 9.04 -25.37
C MET A 341 -11.43 9.26 -26.73
N SER A 342 -11.58 8.31 -27.67
CA SER A 342 -10.99 8.40 -29.01
C SER A 342 -11.70 9.42 -29.92
N ASP A 343 -13.03 9.46 -29.89
CA ASP A 343 -13.85 10.43 -30.63
C ASP A 343 -14.28 11.62 -29.75
N ALA A 344 -13.99 12.83 -30.23
CA ALA A 344 -14.32 14.09 -29.54
C ALA A 344 -15.69 14.67 -29.90
N THR A 345 -16.50 13.93 -30.67
CA THR A 345 -17.75 14.40 -31.31
C THR A 345 -19.01 13.70 -30.79
N SER A 346 -18.87 12.66 -29.99
CA SER A 346 -19.95 11.93 -29.31
C SER A 346 -19.80 12.02 -27.79
N SER A 347 -20.88 11.76 -27.06
CA SER A 347 -20.78 11.43 -25.63
C SER A 347 -19.84 10.23 -25.45
N PRO A 348 -18.88 10.27 -24.50
CA PRO A 348 -17.90 9.21 -24.33
C PRO A 348 -18.61 7.88 -24.01
N ASN A 349 -18.32 6.85 -24.80
CA ASN A 349 -18.99 5.57 -24.68
C ASN A 349 -18.54 4.88 -23.39
N GLN A 350 -19.49 4.39 -22.58
CA GLN A 350 -19.26 3.86 -21.25
C GLN A 350 -19.60 2.36 -21.20
N LEU A 351 -18.60 1.54 -20.90
CA LEU A 351 -18.78 0.12 -20.55
C LEU A 351 -18.71 -0.02 -19.03
N VAL A 352 -19.68 -0.70 -18.43
CA VAL A 352 -19.78 -0.89 -16.97
C VAL A 352 -19.50 -2.35 -16.60
N LEU A 353 -18.35 -2.59 -15.99
CA LEU A 353 -17.83 -3.90 -15.59
C LEU A 353 -18.27 -4.17 -14.14
N ARG A 354 -19.50 -4.70 -13.97
CA ARG A 354 -20.08 -5.00 -12.66
C ARG A 354 -19.37 -6.20 -12.02
N HIS A 355 -18.77 -6.01 -10.85
CA HIS A 355 -18.02 -7.08 -10.19
C HIS A 355 -18.97 -8.02 -9.47
N CYS A 356 -19.25 -9.16 -10.10
CA CYS A 356 -20.13 -10.19 -9.57
C CYS A 356 -19.37 -11.40 -8.99
N ILE A 357 -20.06 -12.18 -8.18
CA ILE A 357 -19.62 -13.46 -7.61
C ILE A 357 -20.70 -14.52 -7.90
N GLN A 358 -20.29 -15.78 -8.06
CA GLN A 358 -21.22 -16.89 -8.17
C GLN A 358 -21.64 -17.37 -6.78
N LYS A 359 -22.93 -17.30 -6.46
CA LYS A 359 -23.50 -17.72 -5.17
C LYS A 359 -24.69 -18.65 -5.42
N GLY A 360 -24.52 -19.93 -5.09
CA GLY A 360 -25.56 -20.95 -5.31
C GLY A 360 -25.90 -21.21 -6.79
N GLY A 361 -24.97 -20.95 -7.71
CA GLY A 361 -25.19 -21.08 -9.16
C GLY A 361 -25.80 -19.84 -9.84
N ALA A 362 -26.24 -18.84 -9.07
CA ALA A 362 -26.62 -17.53 -9.59
C ALA A 362 -25.41 -16.56 -9.58
N GLU A 363 -25.34 -15.67 -10.56
CA GLU A 363 -24.40 -14.55 -10.56
C GLU A 363 -25.03 -13.36 -9.81
N VAL A 364 -24.35 -12.90 -8.76
CA VAL A 364 -24.84 -11.85 -7.86
C VAL A 364 -23.78 -10.75 -7.77
N PRO A 365 -24.13 -9.45 -7.82
CA PRO A 365 -23.20 -8.36 -7.54
C PRO A 365 -22.46 -8.57 -6.21
N SER A 366 -21.15 -8.36 -6.22
CA SER A 366 -20.30 -8.56 -5.03
C SER A 366 -20.56 -7.50 -3.96
N ASN A 367 -21.03 -6.31 -4.37
CA ASN A 367 -21.22 -5.13 -3.51
C ASN A 367 -19.94 -4.84 -2.70
N LYS A 368 -18.81 -4.95 -3.39
CA LYS A 368 -17.45 -4.77 -2.89
C LYS A 368 -16.58 -4.05 -3.91
N ASP A 369 -15.73 -3.19 -3.35
CA ASP A 369 -15.02 -2.12 -4.04
C ASP A 369 -14.01 -2.67 -5.06
N VAL A 370 -13.81 -1.94 -6.16
CA VAL A 370 -12.69 -2.19 -7.07
C VAL A 370 -11.47 -1.42 -6.57
N THR A 371 -10.60 -2.13 -5.86
CA THR A 371 -9.45 -1.56 -5.12
C THR A 371 -8.21 -1.34 -5.97
N SER A 372 -8.06 -2.10 -7.05
CA SER A 372 -6.88 -2.04 -7.94
C SER A 372 -7.25 -2.45 -9.37
N LEU A 373 -6.59 -1.86 -10.36
CA LEU A 373 -6.73 -2.23 -11.77
C LEU A 373 -5.42 -2.02 -12.52
N ASP A 374 -5.18 -2.82 -13.56
CA ASP A 374 -4.01 -2.66 -14.43
C ASP A 374 -4.28 -3.20 -15.85
N TRP A 375 -3.70 -2.53 -16.85
CA TRP A 375 -3.80 -2.91 -18.26
C TRP A 375 -2.65 -3.84 -18.64
N ASN A 376 -2.93 -4.90 -19.40
CA ASN A 376 -1.86 -5.68 -19.99
C ASN A 376 -1.09 -4.86 -21.04
N CYS A 377 0.13 -5.27 -21.38
CA CYS A 377 1.08 -4.45 -22.13
C CYS A 377 0.66 -4.05 -23.56
N ASP A 378 -0.31 -4.73 -24.18
CA ASP A 378 -0.90 -4.37 -25.48
C ASP A 378 -2.24 -3.61 -25.38
N GLY A 379 -2.86 -3.57 -24.19
CA GLY A 379 -4.15 -2.94 -23.96
C GLY A 379 -5.33 -3.73 -24.51
N THR A 380 -5.23 -5.06 -24.62
CA THR A 380 -6.36 -5.95 -24.97
C THR A 380 -7.14 -6.46 -23.76
N LEU A 381 -6.50 -6.52 -22.59
CA LEU A 381 -7.06 -7.03 -21.34
C LEU A 381 -6.84 -6.05 -20.18
N LEU A 382 -7.89 -5.84 -19.38
CA LEU A 382 -7.85 -5.13 -18.11
C LEU A 382 -7.94 -6.17 -16.98
N ALA A 383 -7.02 -6.15 -16.02
CA ALA A 383 -7.18 -6.91 -14.79
C ALA A 383 -7.68 -6.01 -13.67
N THR A 384 -8.47 -6.54 -12.75
CA THR A 384 -8.96 -5.84 -11.56
C THR A 384 -8.81 -6.70 -10.31
N GLY A 385 -8.47 -6.06 -9.19
CA GLY A 385 -8.57 -6.59 -7.84
C GLY A 385 -9.72 -5.92 -7.10
N SER A 386 -10.23 -6.57 -6.04
CA SER A 386 -11.43 -6.08 -5.34
C SER A 386 -11.40 -6.41 -3.85
N TYR A 387 -12.27 -5.73 -3.09
CA TYR A 387 -12.40 -5.87 -1.63
C TYR A 387 -12.97 -7.25 -1.22
N ASP A 388 -13.61 -7.97 -2.14
CA ASP A 388 -13.99 -9.38 -1.97
C ASP A 388 -12.81 -10.37 -2.07
N GLY A 389 -11.62 -9.88 -2.41
CA GLY A 389 -10.40 -10.66 -2.59
C GLY A 389 -10.25 -11.31 -3.96
N TYR A 390 -11.23 -11.19 -4.87
CA TYR A 390 -11.16 -11.81 -6.19
C TYR A 390 -10.40 -10.98 -7.21
N ALA A 391 -9.41 -11.60 -7.86
CA ALA A 391 -8.76 -11.06 -9.05
C ALA A 391 -9.53 -11.49 -10.32
N ARG A 392 -9.80 -10.54 -11.23
CA ARG A 392 -10.60 -10.74 -12.45
C ARG A 392 -9.87 -10.20 -13.68
N ILE A 393 -10.11 -10.79 -14.85
CA ILE A 393 -9.62 -10.31 -16.15
C ILE A 393 -10.83 -10.00 -17.04
N TRP A 394 -10.79 -8.84 -17.68
CA TRP A 394 -11.83 -8.29 -18.56
C TRP A 394 -11.25 -7.99 -19.95
N LYS A 395 -12.08 -8.12 -20.98
CA LYS A 395 -11.77 -7.66 -22.34
C LYS A 395 -12.19 -6.20 -22.53
N THR A 396 -11.63 -5.53 -23.53
CA THR A 396 -11.97 -4.13 -23.83
C THR A 396 -13.37 -3.92 -24.44
N ASP A 397 -14.14 -4.99 -24.63
CA ASP A 397 -15.58 -4.95 -24.94
C ASP A 397 -16.46 -5.04 -23.68
N GLY A 398 -15.84 -4.97 -22.49
CA GLY A 398 -16.51 -5.01 -21.19
C GLY A 398 -16.84 -6.43 -20.70
N ARG A 399 -16.57 -7.47 -21.49
CA ARG A 399 -16.86 -8.87 -21.08
C ARG A 399 -15.83 -9.37 -20.09
N LEU A 400 -16.29 -10.00 -19.01
CA LEU A 400 -15.45 -10.81 -18.13
C LEU A 400 -14.83 -11.96 -18.94
N ALA A 401 -13.51 -12.09 -18.88
CA ALA A 401 -12.74 -13.12 -19.56
C ALA A 401 -12.39 -14.29 -18.64
N SER A 402 -12.06 -14.00 -17.38
CA SER A 402 -11.80 -15.00 -16.35
C SER A 402 -11.90 -14.39 -14.95
N THR A 403 -12.33 -15.19 -13.98
CA THR A 403 -12.14 -14.91 -12.54
C THR A 403 -11.07 -15.87 -12.06
N LEU A 404 -9.96 -15.34 -11.51
CA LEU A 404 -8.74 -16.12 -11.29
C LEU A 404 -8.81 -16.95 -10.00
N GLY A 405 -9.12 -16.28 -8.90
CA GLY A 405 -9.17 -16.85 -7.57
C GLY A 405 -9.23 -15.73 -6.52
N GLN A 406 -9.16 -16.13 -5.25
CA GLN A 406 -9.51 -15.27 -4.11
C GLN A 406 -8.39 -15.22 -3.06
N HIS A 407 -7.93 -14.00 -2.74
CA HIS A 407 -7.21 -13.69 -1.50
C HIS A 407 -8.17 -13.75 -0.30
N LYS A 408 -7.65 -14.03 0.91
CA LYS A 408 -8.48 -14.10 2.15
C LYS A 408 -8.81 -12.71 2.70
N GLY A 409 -9.62 -11.97 1.95
CA GLY A 409 -9.92 -10.55 2.15
C GLY A 409 -9.36 -9.69 1.01
N PRO A 410 -9.43 -8.35 1.12
CA PRO A 410 -9.08 -7.42 0.05
C PRO A 410 -7.74 -7.67 -0.64
N ILE A 411 -7.74 -7.49 -1.96
CA ILE A 411 -6.55 -7.17 -2.73
C ILE A 411 -6.28 -5.67 -2.57
N PHE A 412 -5.04 -5.28 -2.29
CA PHE A 412 -4.62 -3.86 -2.25
C PHE A 412 -3.90 -3.42 -3.52
N ALA A 413 -3.10 -4.28 -4.12
CA ALA A 413 -2.40 -3.99 -5.37
C ALA A 413 -2.42 -5.20 -6.32
N LEU A 414 -2.47 -4.91 -7.62
CA LEU A 414 -2.51 -5.88 -8.71
C LEU A 414 -1.82 -5.30 -9.95
N LYS A 415 -0.90 -6.06 -10.58
CA LYS A 415 -0.15 -5.65 -11.79
C LYS A 415 0.19 -6.80 -12.73
N TRP A 416 0.10 -6.56 -14.03
CA TRP A 416 0.62 -7.44 -15.07
C TRP A 416 2.15 -7.44 -15.11
N ASN A 417 2.75 -8.58 -15.47
CA ASN A 417 4.15 -8.61 -15.87
C ASN A 417 4.33 -7.99 -17.27
N LYS A 418 5.54 -7.52 -17.60
CA LYS A 418 5.83 -6.82 -18.88
C LYS A 418 5.56 -7.67 -20.13
N ARG A 419 5.47 -9.00 -19.99
CA ARG A 419 5.11 -9.95 -21.06
C ARG A 419 3.59 -10.15 -21.22
N GLY A 420 2.76 -9.70 -20.28
CA GLY A 420 1.31 -9.88 -20.30
C GLY A 420 0.85 -11.32 -20.06
N ASN A 421 1.69 -12.18 -19.48
CA ASN A 421 1.37 -13.60 -19.25
C ASN A 421 1.09 -13.94 -17.78
N TYR A 422 1.57 -13.11 -16.85
CA TYR A 422 1.33 -13.25 -15.42
C TYR A 422 0.73 -11.98 -14.83
N ILE A 423 -0.12 -12.15 -13.83
CA ILE A 423 -0.60 -11.07 -12.95
C ILE A 423 -0.04 -11.35 -11.55
N LEU A 424 0.41 -10.32 -10.86
CA LEU A 424 0.83 -10.36 -9.46
C LEU A 424 -0.17 -9.55 -8.65
N SER A 425 -0.68 -10.12 -7.55
CA SER A 425 -1.52 -9.41 -6.57
C SER A 425 -0.93 -9.46 -5.17
N ALA A 426 -1.30 -8.48 -4.34
CA ALA A 426 -1.00 -8.37 -2.92
C ALA A 426 -2.30 -8.15 -2.14
N GLY A 427 -2.44 -8.77 -0.97
CA GLY A 427 -3.67 -8.69 -0.18
C GLY A 427 -3.48 -8.54 1.33
N VAL A 428 -4.60 -8.27 2.01
CA VAL A 428 -4.67 -8.17 3.47
C VAL A 428 -4.22 -9.46 4.17
N ASP A 429 -4.34 -10.59 3.47
CA ASP A 429 -3.99 -11.92 3.96
C ASP A 429 -2.48 -12.18 4.12
N LYS A 430 -1.67 -11.13 4.01
CA LYS A 430 -0.21 -11.10 4.19
C LYS A 430 0.56 -11.83 3.09
N THR A 431 -0.14 -12.22 2.01
CA THR A 431 0.45 -12.95 0.89
C THR A 431 0.48 -12.11 -0.38
N THR A 432 1.36 -12.52 -1.29
CA THR A 432 1.29 -12.12 -2.70
C THR A 432 1.09 -13.36 -3.55
N ILE A 433 0.39 -13.23 -4.69
CA ILE A 433 0.08 -14.36 -5.57
C ILE A 433 0.47 -14.00 -7.00
N ILE A 434 1.21 -14.89 -7.66
CA ILE A 434 1.36 -14.88 -9.12
C ILE A 434 0.28 -15.79 -9.72
N TRP A 435 -0.55 -15.21 -10.60
CA TRP A 435 -1.56 -15.89 -11.38
C TRP A 435 -1.09 -16.09 -12.82
N ASP A 436 -1.43 -17.24 -13.42
CA ASP A 436 -1.28 -17.43 -14.86
C ASP A 436 -2.52 -16.90 -15.60
N ALA A 437 -2.32 -15.86 -16.40
CA ALA A 437 -3.41 -15.14 -17.06
C ALA A 437 -4.05 -15.92 -18.23
N SER A 438 -3.44 -17.03 -18.67
CA SER A 438 -3.93 -17.85 -19.79
C SER A 438 -4.82 -19.02 -19.32
N THR A 439 -4.52 -19.58 -18.15
CA THR A 439 -5.26 -20.68 -17.51
C THR A 439 -6.21 -20.21 -16.41
N GLY A 440 -6.03 -18.96 -15.95
CA GLY A 440 -6.74 -18.38 -14.82
C GLY A 440 -6.23 -18.83 -13.44
N GLN A 441 -5.28 -19.76 -13.36
CA GLN A 441 -4.94 -20.43 -12.11
C GLN A 441 -3.90 -19.67 -11.27
N CYS A 442 -3.91 -19.90 -9.95
CA CYS A 442 -2.79 -19.59 -9.07
C CYS A 442 -1.55 -20.39 -9.50
N ASN A 443 -0.44 -19.71 -9.74
CA ASN A 443 0.84 -20.32 -10.11
C ASN A 443 1.74 -20.50 -8.87
N GLN A 444 1.87 -19.46 -8.04
CA GLN A 444 2.51 -19.54 -6.74
C GLN A 444 1.99 -18.46 -5.78
N GLN A 445 1.77 -18.83 -4.51
CA GLN A 445 1.46 -17.92 -3.40
C GLN A 445 2.69 -17.78 -2.49
N PHE A 446 3.04 -16.55 -2.11
CA PHE A 446 4.21 -16.20 -1.31
C PHE A 446 3.77 -15.58 0.03
N SER A 447 3.97 -16.30 1.13
CA SER A 447 3.49 -15.95 2.47
C SER A 447 4.65 -15.48 3.37
N PHE A 448 5.38 -14.44 2.94
CA PHE A 448 6.60 -13.99 3.62
C PHE A 448 6.40 -12.83 4.61
N HIS A 449 5.37 -12.00 4.41
CA HIS A 449 5.07 -10.87 5.30
C HIS A 449 4.29 -11.32 6.55
N ASN A 450 4.47 -10.57 7.64
CA ASN A 450 3.85 -10.82 8.93
C ASN A 450 2.59 -9.95 9.16
N ALA A 451 2.33 -9.01 8.25
CA ALA A 451 1.19 -8.09 8.22
C ALA A 451 0.75 -7.89 6.75
N PRO A 452 -0.33 -7.12 6.46
CA PRO A 452 -0.86 -6.93 5.10
C PRO A 452 0.20 -6.56 4.04
N ALA A 453 0.08 -7.10 2.83
CA ALA A 453 0.95 -6.72 1.71
C ALA A 453 0.27 -5.58 0.92
N LEU A 454 0.90 -4.41 0.89
CA LEU A 454 0.27 -3.15 0.46
C LEU A 454 0.48 -2.87 -1.04
N ASP A 455 1.72 -2.94 -1.52
CA ASP A 455 2.09 -2.72 -2.92
C ASP A 455 3.11 -3.76 -3.41
N VAL A 456 3.13 -3.96 -4.73
CA VAL A 456 3.92 -4.97 -5.43
C VAL A 456 4.44 -4.41 -6.75
N ASP A 457 5.68 -4.68 -7.11
CA ASP A 457 6.26 -4.14 -8.36
C ASP A 457 7.20 -5.15 -9.05
N TRP A 458 7.00 -5.37 -10.35
CA TRP A 458 7.75 -6.34 -11.15
C TRP A 458 9.16 -5.80 -11.50
N GLN A 459 10.19 -6.52 -11.09
CA GLN A 459 11.57 -6.27 -11.51
C GLN A 459 11.85 -6.88 -12.90
N THR A 460 11.30 -8.07 -13.14
CA THR A 460 11.40 -8.82 -14.40
C THR A 460 10.08 -9.55 -14.65
N ASN A 461 9.99 -10.35 -15.72
CA ASN A 461 8.79 -11.16 -15.97
C ASN A 461 8.56 -12.31 -14.96
N VAL A 462 9.52 -12.58 -14.06
CA VAL A 462 9.47 -13.67 -13.07
C VAL A 462 9.95 -13.29 -11.67
N SER A 463 10.46 -12.07 -11.46
CA SER A 463 10.87 -11.54 -10.15
C SER A 463 10.23 -10.20 -9.86
N PHE A 464 9.87 -9.98 -8.60
CA PHE A 464 9.12 -8.82 -8.13
C PHE A 464 9.60 -8.40 -6.74
N ALA A 465 9.15 -7.24 -6.27
CA ALA A 465 9.21 -6.85 -4.87
C ALA A 465 7.79 -6.68 -4.30
N SER A 466 7.63 -6.93 -3.00
CA SER A 466 6.41 -6.67 -2.22
C SER A 466 6.76 -5.91 -0.93
N CYS A 467 5.87 -5.02 -0.49
CA CYS A 467 6.03 -4.25 0.76
C CYS A 467 4.79 -4.35 1.66
N SER A 468 4.94 -3.97 2.93
CA SER A 468 3.96 -4.27 3.97
C SER A 468 4.01 -3.30 5.15
N THR A 469 2.90 -3.25 5.87
CA THR A 469 2.78 -2.87 7.29
C THR A 469 3.87 -3.48 8.19
N ASP A 470 4.45 -4.66 7.85
CA ASP A 470 5.51 -5.31 8.65
C ASP A 470 6.90 -4.68 8.52
N GLN A 471 6.98 -3.48 7.93
CA GLN A 471 8.17 -2.63 7.81
C GLN A 471 9.28 -3.21 6.91
N ARG A 472 8.95 -4.23 6.12
CA ARG A 472 9.90 -4.96 5.25
C ARG A 472 9.51 -4.87 3.80
N ILE A 473 10.51 -5.09 2.96
CA ILE A 473 10.35 -5.27 1.52
C ILE A 473 10.99 -6.61 1.14
N HIS A 474 10.20 -7.53 0.60
CA HIS A 474 10.69 -8.82 0.12
C HIS A 474 10.87 -8.77 -1.39
N VAL A 475 12.01 -9.25 -1.89
CA VAL A 475 12.26 -9.46 -3.32
C VAL A 475 12.09 -10.95 -3.60
N CYS A 476 11.13 -11.28 -4.45
CA CYS A 476 10.59 -12.61 -4.67
C CYS A 476 10.79 -13.06 -6.11
N ARG A 477 10.68 -14.36 -6.37
CA ARG A 477 10.78 -14.94 -7.72
C ARG A 477 9.97 -16.22 -7.84
N LEU A 478 9.32 -16.38 -8.99
CA LEU A 478 8.55 -17.58 -9.33
C LEU A 478 9.45 -18.83 -9.31
N GLY A 479 8.99 -19.87 -8.62
CA GLY A 479 9.75 -21.11 -8.37
C GLY A 479 10.74 -21.02 -7.20
N SER A 480 10.64 -20.00 -6.34
CA SER A 480 11.45 -19.86 -5.11
C SER A 480 10.54 -19.86 -3.89
N ASP A 481 10.72 -20.82 -2.98
CA ASP A 481 9.94 -20.93 -1.74
C ASP A 481 10.45 -20.00 -0.61
N MET A 482 11.51 -19.23 -0.89
CA MET A 482 12.09 -18.21 -0.03
C MET A 482 12.28 -16.90 -0.80
N PRO A 483 12.24 -15.72 -0.14
CA PRO A 483 12.59 -14.46 -0.79
C PRO A 483 14.07 -14.43 -1.16
N ILE A 484 14.40 -13.95 -2.36
CA ILE A 484 15.78 -13.71 -2.82
C ILE A 484 16.47 -12.72 -1.88
N LYS A 485 15.74 -11.69 -1.46
CA LYS A 485 16.26 -10.65 -0.57
C LYS A 485 15.17 -10.09 0.32
N THR A 486 15.56 -9.63 1.50
CA THR A 486 14.68 -8.87 2.41
C THR A 486 15.38 -7.58 2.78
N PHE A 487 14.86 -6.45 2.35
CA PHE A 487 15.31 -5.15 2.82
C PHE A 487 14.62 -4.80 4.15
N LYS A 488 15.37 -4.17 5.05
CA LYS A 488 14.94 -3.73 6.39
C LYS A 488 15.59 -2.37 6.66
N GLY A 489 14.87 -1.48 7.35
CA GLY A 489 15.39 -0.16 7.71
C GLY A 489 14.35 0.94 7.71
N HIS A 490 13.17 0.71 7.12
CA HIS A 490 11.97 1.48 7.49
C HIS A 490 11.57 1.16 8.93
N THR A 491 10.96 2.13 9.60
CA THR A 491 10.49 2.02 11.00
C THR A 491 8.98 2.15 11.16
N ASN A 492 8.25 2.24 10.05
CA ASN A 492 6.79 2.24 9.99
C ASN A 492 6.30 1.53 8.70
N GLU A 493 5.00 1.55 8.43
CA GLU A 493 4.38 0.91 7.26
C GLU A 493 5.01 1.38 5.94
N VAL A 494 5.23 0.46 5.00
CA VAL A 494 5.85 0.76 3.69
C VAL A 494 4.75 0.78 2.63
N ASN A 495 4.30 1.99 2.27
CA ASN A 495 3.11 2.23 1.47
C ASN A 495 3.27 1.87 -0.01
N ALA A 496 4.42 2.21 -0.59
CA ALA A 496 4.67 2.00 -2.01
C ALA A 496 6.13 1.67 -2.30
N ILE A 497 6.33 0.84 -3.34
CA ILE A 497 7.61 0.43 -3.90
C ILE A 497 7.58 0.50 -5.42
N LYS A 498 8.66 0.99 -6.04
CA LYS A 498 8.80 1.01 -7.51
C LYS A 498 10.23 0.71 -7.94
N TRP A 499 10.42 -0.22 -8.86
CA TRP A 499 11.70 -0.44 -9.52
C TRP A 499 12.00 0.70 -10.51
N CYS A 500 13.26 1.09 -10.63
CA CYS A 500 13.67 1.97 -11.72
C CYS A 500 13.49 1.26 -13.08
N PRO A 501 13.38 1.98 -14.21
CA PRO A 501 13.12 1.37 -15.52
C PRO A 501 14.14 0.31 -15.96
N GLN A 502 15.33 0.30 -15.35
CA GLN A 502 16.43 -0.63 -15.58
C GLN A 502 16.43 -1.85 -14.63
N GLY A 503 15.54 -1.91 -13.64
CA GLY A 503 15.43 -3.00 -12.65
C GLY A 503 16.60 -3.11 -11.65
N GLN A 504 17.48 -2.10 -11.59
CA GLN A 504 18.72 -2.13 -10.78
C GLN A 504 18.56 -1.52 -9.38
N LEU A 505 17.67 -0.53 -9.26
CA LEU A 505 17.32 0.17 -8.02
C LEU A 505 15.84 -0.02 -7.73
N LEU A 506 15.52 -0.16 -6.45
CA LEU A 506 14.16 -0.16 -5.91
C LEU A 506 14.01 1.07 -5.03
N ALA A 507 13.01 1.90 -5.28
CA ALA A 507 12.62 2.97 -4.37
C ALA A 507 11.47 2.48 -3.48
N SER A 508 11.43 2.95 -2.22
CA SER A 508 10.33 2.75 -1.29
C SER A 508 10.01 4.01 -0.49
N CYS A 509 8.76 4.17 -0.09
CA CYS A 509 8.32 5.22 0.82
C CYS A 509 7.40 4.68 1.91
N SER A 510 7.30 5.42 3.02
CA SER A 510 6.73 4.93 4.27
C SER A 510 6.09 6.05 5.11
N ASP A 511 5.26 5.64 6.05
CA ASP A 511 4.76 6.48 7.15
C ASP A 511 5.87 6.90 8.13
N ASP A 512 7.10 6.38 8.01
CA ASP A 512 8.27 6.90 8.73
C ASP A 512 8.84 8.21 8.14
N MET A 513 8.14 8.80 7.15
CA MET A 513 8.47 10.06 6.49
C MET A 513 9.77 10.02 5.66
N THR A 514 10.37 8.84 5.48
CA THR A 514 11.57 8.64 4.66
C THR A 514 11.28 8.00 3.31
N LEU A 515 12.11 8.36 2.33
CA LEU A 515 12.23 7.66 1.07
C LEU A 515 13.56 6.93 1.06
N LYS A 516 13.54 5.62 0.81
CA LYS A 516 14.75 4.78 0.81
C LYS A 516 14.99 4.17 -0.56
N ILE A 517 16.26 4.13 -0.96
CA ILE A 517 16.71 3.57 -2.25
C ILE A 517 17.53 2.32 -1.96
N TRP A 518 17.20 1.22 -2.62
CA TRP A 518 17.82 -0.08 -2.40
C TRP A 518 18.45 -0.61 -3.69
N SER A 519 19.53 -1.37 -3.56
CA SER A 519 20.11 -2.14 -4.67
C SER A 519 20.33 -3.59 -4.24
N MET A 520 20.09 -4.54 -5.15
CA MET A 520 20.31 -5.97 -4.85
C MET A 520 21.75 -6.28 -4.44
N LYS A 521 22.73 -5.43 -4.82
CA LYS A 521 24.16 -5.57 -4.54
C LYS A 521 24.55 -5.41 -3.06
N GLN A 522 23.73 -4.76 -2.24
CA GLN A 522 24.04 -4.43 -0.83
C GLN A 522 22.81 -4.52 0.06
N ASP A 523 22.98 -4.78 1.35
CA ASP A 523 21.85 -5.03 2.27
C ASP A 523 21.32 -3.75 2.94
N LYS A 524 22.20 -2.77 3.16
CA LYS A 524 21.83 -1.42 3.58
C LYS A 524 21.26 -0.63 2.38
N CYS A 525 20.30 0.25 2.63
CA CYS A 525 19.88 1.27 1.66
C CYS A 525 21.09 2.05 1.09
N CYS A 526 21.03 2.36 -0.21
CA CYS A 526 22.00 3.19 -0.91
C CYS A 526 21.82 4.67 -0.53
N HIS A 527 20.56 5.11 -0.44
CA HIS A 527 20.18 6.42 0.07
C HIS A 527 19.06 6.25 1.09
N ASP A 528 19.13 7.06 2.14
CA ASP A 528 18.09 7.23 3.15
C ASP A 528 17.77 8.72 3.21
N LEU A 529 16.61 9.09 2.68
CA LEU A 529 16.25 10.48 2.42
C LEU A 529 15.11 10.86 3.37
N GLN A 530 15.34 11.80 4.28
CA GLN A 530 14.27 12.45 5.06
C GLN A 530 13.44 13.31 4.10
N ALA A 531 12.51 12.66 3.42
CA ALA A 531 11.93 13.20 2.21
C ALA A 531 10.79 14.17 2.49
N HIS A 532 10.00 13.95 3.54
CA HIS A 532 8.83 14.77 3.88
C HIS A 532 8.75 15.05 5.39
N SER A 533 7.83 15.93 5.80
CA SER A 533 7.54 16.21 7.22
C SER A 533 6.35 15.42 7.77
N LYS A 534 5.75 14.57 6.94
CA LYS A 534 4.67 13.62 7.26
C LYS A 534 4.77 12.37 6.38
N GLU A 535 3.81 11.46 6.52
CA GLU A 535 3.67 10.19 5.81
C GLU A 535 3.78 10.33 4.29
N ILE A 536 4.42 9.36 3.61
CA ILE A 536 4.62 9.39 2.15
C ILE A 536 3.84 8.25 1.49
N TYR A 537 2.79 8.59 0.75
CA TYR A 537 1.86 7.61 0.18
C TYR A 537 2.29 7.08 -1.19
N THR A 538 2.97 7.91 -2.00
CA THR A 538 3.20 7.55 -3.40
C THR A 538 4.58 7.97 -3.90
N ILE A 539 5.14 7.11 -4.75
CA ILE A 539 6.39 7.31 -5.48
C ILE A 539 6.23 6.81 -6.91
N LYS A 540 6.86 7.51 -7.87
CA LYS A 540 6.98 7.06 -9.27
C LYS A 540 8.35 7.45 -9.81
N TRP A 541 9.00 6.56 -10.55
CA TRP A 541 10.13 6.93 -11.39
C TRP A 541 9.64 7.62 -12.67
N SER A 542 10.44 8.54 -13.19
CA SER A 542 10.24 9.10 -14.53
C SER A 542 10.60 8.06 -15.62
N PRO A 543 9.94 8.09 -16.79
CA PRO A 543 10.21 7.16 -17.90
C PRO A 543 11.45 7.59 -18.71
N THR A 544 12.57 7.81 -18.01
CA THR A 544 13.80 8.41 -18.53
C THR A 544 15.05 7.59 -18.20
N GLY A 545 16.19 7.97 -18.77
CA GLY A 545 17.45 7.27 -18.63
C GLY A 545 17.53 5.97 -19.45
N PRO A 546 18.66 5.23 -19.36
CA PRO A 546 18.96 4.11 -20.26
C PRO A 546 17.85 3.05 -20.31
N GLY A 547 17.54 2.53 -21.50
CA GLY A 547 16.50 1.51 -21.70
C GLY A 547 15.05 2.02 -21.71
N THR A 548 14.83 3.33 -21.61
CA THR A 548 13.52 3.98 -21.81
C THR A 548 13.41 4.60 -23.20
N GLN A 549 12.26 5.21 -23.50
CA GLN A 549 12.07 6.03 -24.71
C GLN A 549 12.84 7.35 -24.66
N ASN A 550 13.29 7.78 -23.48
CA ASN A 550 13.98 9.05 -23.24
C ASN A 550 15.38 8.79 -22.65
N PRO A 551 16.31 8.12 -23.39
CA PRO A 551 17.55 7.58 -22.81
C PRO A 551 18.56 8.65 -22.35
N ASN A 552 18.48 9.86 -22.89
CA ASN A 552 19.43 10.95 -22.66
C ASN A 552 18.95 11.97 -21.62
N THR A 553 17.76 11.79 -21.02
CA THR A 553 17.25 12.64 -19.93
C THR A 553 17.50 11.98 -18.58
N ASN A 554 17.77 12.79 -17.55
CA ASN A 554 18.13 12.31 -16.22
C ASN A 554 17.00 11.46 -15.59
N LEU A 555 17.36 10.48 -14.76
CA LEU A 555 16.41 9.64 -14.02
C LEU A 555 15.98 10.35 -12.73
N ILE A 556 14.76 10.87 -12.75
CA ILE A 556 14.13 11.56 -11.63
C ILE A 556 13.14 10.62 -10.92
N LEU A 557 13.11 10.67 -9.59
CA LEU A 557 12.09 10.04 -8.76
C LEU A 557 11.16 11.12 -8.18
N ALA A 558 9.84 10.93 -8.28
CA ALA A 558 8.85 11.78 -7.60
C ALA A 558 8.37 11.11 -6.31
N SER A 559 8.15 11.90 -5.26
CA SER A 559 7.49 11.51 -4.01
C SER A 559 6.40 12.50 -3.61
N ALA A 560 5.32 12.04 -2.98
CA ALA A 560 4.25 12.90 -2.50
C ALA A 560 3.62 12.38 -1.19
N SER A 561 3.09 13.31 -0.38
CA SER A 561 2.90 13.12 1.06
C SER A 561 1.62 13.75 1.63
N PHE A 562 1.26 13.29 2.83
CA PHE A 562 0.30 13.91 3.74
C PHE A 562 0.75 15.31 4.23
N ASP A 563 1.99 15.74 3.96
CA ASP A 563 2.48 17.13 4.16
C ASP A 563 2.05 18.12 3.07
N SER A 564 1.20 17.68 2.13
CA SER A 564 0.70 18.44 0.98
C SER A 564 1.78 18.84 -0.05
N THR A 565 3.03 18.38 0.10
CA THR A 565 4.11 18.67 -0.87
C THR A 565 4.39 17.50 -1.80
N VAL A 566 4.90 17.83 -2.99
CA VAL A 566 5.49 16.88 -3.94
C VAL A 566 6.96 17.22 -4.13
N ARG A 567 7.85 16.23 -4.18
CA ARG A 567 9.29 16.44 -4.36
C ARG A 567 9.84 15.63 -5.52
N LEU A 568 10.76 16.23 -6.26
CA LEU A 568 11.52 15.61 -7.34
C LEU A 568 12.96 15.39 -6.90
N TRP A 569 13.48 14.18 -7.08
CA TRP A 569 14.77 13.74 -6.57
C TRP A 569 15.69 13.27 -7.70
N ASP A 570 16.93 13.75 -7.69
CA ASP A 570 18.04 13.13 -8.41
C ASP A 570 18.57 12.01 -7.51
N VAL A 571 18.35 10.76 -7.91
CA VAL A 571 18.69 9.60 -7.09
C VAL A 571 20.15 9.20 -7.21
N GLU A 572 20.84 9.51 -8.31
CA GLU A 572 22.29 9.26 -8.41
C GLU A 572 23.08 10.17 -7.47
N ARG A 573 22.59 11.39 -7.23
CA ARG A 573 23.15 12.37 -6.28
C ARG A 573 22.56 12.24 -4.87
N GLY A 574 21.38 11.65 -4.72
CA GLY A 574 20.64 11.62 -3.46
C GLY A 574 20.11 12.99 -3.03
N THR A 575 19.80 13.88 -3.98
CA THR A 575 19.45 15.29 -3.72
C THR A 575 18.05 15.65 -4.22
N CYS A 576 17.29 16.41 -3.43
CA CYS A 576 16.06 17.04 -3.91
C CYS A 576 16.41 18.10 -4.97
N ILE A 577 15.75 18.02 -6.13
CA ILE A 577 15.84 18.97 -7.24
C ILE A 577 14.83 20.10 -7.02
N HIS A 578 13.57 19.75 -6.76
CA HIS A 578 12.44 20.67 -6.64
C HIS A 578 11.48 20.22 -5.54
N THR A 579 10.98 21.18 -4.75
CA THR A 579 9.88 20.98 -3.80
C THR A 579 8.68 21.81 -4.25
N LEU A 580 7.55 21.15 -4.48
CA LEU A 580 6.35 21.68 -5.11
C LEU A 580 5.25 21.81 -4.04
N THR A 581 4.77 23.05 -3.81
CA THR A 581 4.06 23.42 -2.57
C THR A 581 2.73 24.16 -2.81
N LYS A 582 2.13 24.04 -4.01
CA LYS A 582 0.85 24.70 -4.33
C LYS A 582 -0.37 24.00 -3.71
N HIS A 583 -0.29 22.68 -3.52
CA HIS A 583 -1.36 21.90 -2.91
C HIS A 583 -1.55 22.27 -1.44
N THR A 584 -2.80 22.29 -0.99
CA THR A 584 -3.15 22.63 0.40
C THR A 584 -3.48 21.42 1.26
N GLU A 585 -3.84 20.30 0.63
CA GLU A 585 -4.26 19.04 1.27
C GLU A 585 -3.38 17.86 0.80
N PRO A 586 -3.44 16.69 1.46
CA PRO A 586 -2.67 15.50 1.12
C PRO A 586 -2.68 15.14 -0.36
N VAL A 587 -1.52 14.78 -0.89
CA VAL A 587 -1.32 14.40 -2.29
C VAL A 587 -1.22 12.88 -2.39
N TYR A 588 -2.26 12.24 -2.93
CA TYR A 588 -2.38 10.78 -2.98
C TYR A 588 -1.72 10.15 -4.21
N SER A 589 -1.68 10.86 -5.34
CA SER A 589 -1.10 10.32 -6.57
C SER A 589 -0.28 11.33 -7.35
N VAL A 590 0.78 10.82 -7.97
CA VAL A 590 1.60 11.51 -8.97
C VAL A 590 1.80 10.60 -10.18
N ALA A 591 1.99 11.19 -11.37
CA ALA A 591 2.33 10.47 -12.58
C ALA A 591 3.15 11.36 -13.54
N PHE A 592 4.24 10.82 -14.08
CA PHE A 592 5.02 11.51 -15.13
C PHE A 592 4.34 11.38 -16.50
N SER A 593 4.52 12.39 -17.34
CA SER A 593 4.24 12.28 -18.78
C SER A 593 5.14 11.22 -19.44
N PRO A 594 4.72 10.59 -20.56
CA PRO A 594 5.53 9.58 -21.26
C PRO A 594 6.92 10.04 -21.73
N ASP A 595 7.13 11.35 -21.86
CA ASP A 595 8.41 11.98 -22.22
C ASP A 595 9.23 12.46 -20.99
N GLY A 596 8.70 12.29 -19.77
CA GLY A 596 9.33 12.69 -18.51
C GLY A 596 9.42 14.20 -18.25
N LYS A 597 8.92 15.06 -19.15
CA LYS A 597 9.03 16.53 -19.03
C LYS A 597 8.01 17.15 -18.05
N TYR A 598 6.91 16.44 -17.79
CA TYR A 598 5.86 16.91 -16.92
C TYR A 598 5.53 15.89 -15.82
N LEU A 599 5.11 16.39 -14.66
CA LEU A 599 4.51 15.59 -13.59
C LEU A 599 3.08 16.08 -13.37
N ALA A 600 2.10 15.17 -13.34
CA ALA A 600 0.78 15.43 -12.79
C ALA A 600 0.77 15.04 -11.30
N SER A 601 0.13 15.83 -10.46
CA SER A 601 -0.20 15.49 -9.06
C SER A 601 -1.68 15.74 -8.77
N GLY A 602 -2.28 14.89 -7.93
CA GLY A 602 -3.67 14.99 -7.49
C GLY A 602 -3.78 14.99 -5.97
N SER A 603 -4.58 15.91 -5.43
CA SER A 603 -4.76 16.13 -4.00
C SER A 603 -6.24 16.16 -3.58
N PHE A 604 -6.48 15.95 -2.29
CA PHE A 604 -7.80 16.16 -1.68
C PHE A 604 -8.25 17.64 -1.62
N ASP A 605 -7.38 18.60 -1.99
CA ASP A 605 -7.76 20.01 -2.23
C ASP A 605 -8.60 20.20 -3.52
N LYS A 606 -8.91 19.07 -4.18
CA LYS A 606 -9.71 18.93 -5.40
C LYS A 606 -8.99 19.40 -6.65
N CYS A 607 -7.69 19.68 -6.56
CA CYS A 607 -6.90 20.16 -7.68
C CYS A 607 -6.05 19.05 -8.30
N VAL A 608 -5.92 19.14 -9.63
CA VAL A 608 -4.87 18.48 -10.41
C VAL A 608 -3.88 19.55 -10.82
N HIS A 609 -2.58 19.32 -10.58
CA HIS A 609 -1.51 20.24 -10.95
C HIS A 609 -0.53 19.56 -11.91
N ILE A 610 -0.17 20.26 -12.98
CA ILE A 610 0.80 19.82 -13.99
C ILE A 610 2.05 20.68 -13.84
N TRP A 611 3.18 20.03 -13.57
CA TRP A 611 4.46 20.68 -13.22
C TRP A 611 5.52 20.41 -14.29
N SER A 612 6.36 21.39 -14.58
CA SER A 612 7.59 21.22 -15.35
C SER A 612 8.63 20.49 -14.50
N THR A 613 9.07 19.30 -14.92
CA THR A 613 10.08 18.52 -14.17
C THR A 613 11.46 19.18 -14.24
N GLN A 614 11.70 19.98 -15.27
CA GLN A 614 12.96 20.70 -15.47
C GLN A 614 13.06 21.96 -14.62
N SER A 615 11.99 22.76 -14.50
CA SER A 615 12.01 24.06 -13.81
C SER A 615 11.27 24.10 -12.47
N GLY A 616 10.54 23.05 -12.09
CA GLY A 616 9.75 22.99 -10.86
C GLY A 616 8.51 23.91 -10.86
N GLN A 617 8.25 24.59 -11.97
CA GLN A 617 7.14 25.53 -12.10
C GLN A 617 5.82 24.81 -12.38
N LEU A 618 4.74 25.36 -11.84
CA LEU A 618 3.37 25.00 -12.22
C LEU A 618 3.13 25.46 -13.67
N VAL A 619 2.66 24.55 -14.51
CA VAL A 619 2.38 24.78 -15.93
C VAL A 619 0.87 24.85 -16.15
N HIS A 620 0.12 23.90 -15.59
CA HIS A 620 -1.34 23.90 -15.63
C HIS A 620 -1.97 23.50 -14.29
N SER A 621 -3.18 23.97 -14.04
CA SER A 621 -3.99 23.64 -12.85
C SER A 621 -5.45 23.43 -13.25
N TYR A 622 -6.11 22.44 -12.68
CA TYR A 622 -7.56 22.23 -12.80
C TYR A 622 -8.16 21.97 -11.42
N LYS A 623 -9.32 22.55 -11.12
CA LYS A 623 -10.06 22.29 -9.87
C LYS A 623 -11.38 21.56 -10.15
N GLY A 624 -11.47 20.33 -9.64
CA GLY A 624 -12.64 19.47 -9.71
C GLY A 624 -13.60 19.65 -8.52
N THR A 625 -14.61 18.78 -8.47
CA THR A 625 -15.69 18.80 -7.46
C THR A 625 -15.46 17.85 -6.27
N GLY A 626 -14.73 16.75 -6.46
CA GLY A 626 -14.28 15.82 -5.42
C GLY A 626 -12.77 15.90 -5.15
N GLY A 627 -12.31 15.30 -4.05
CA GLY A 627 -10.87 15.15 -3.76
C GLY A 627 -10.26 14.09 -4.68
N ILE A 628 -9.04 14.29 -5.17
CA ILE A 628 -8.42 13.43 -6.19
C ILE A 628 -7.67 12.27 -5.53
N PHE A 629 -7.99 11.04 -5.93
CA PHE A 629 -7.28 9.82 -5.50
C PHE A 629 -6.13 9.47 -6.46
N GLU A 630 -6.42 9.22 -7.74
CA GLU A 630 -5.41 8.87 -8.74
C GLU A 630 -5.36 9.87 -9.91
N VAL A 631 -4.15 10.11 -10.43
CA VAL A 631 -3.90 10.81 -11.71
C VAL A 631 -3.04 9.94 -12.63
N CYS A 632 -3.36 9.92 -13.93
CA CYS A 632 -2.67 9.12 -14.93
C CYS A 632 -2.60 9.83 -16.31
N TRP A 633 -1.56 9.57 -17.10
CA TRP A 633 -1.39 10.13 -18.44
C TRP A 633 -1.81 9.12 -19.52
N ASN A 634 -2.37 9.60 -20.64
CA ASN A 634 -2.49 8.77 -21.84
C ASN A 634 -1.11 8.51 -22.46
N SER A 635 -0.97 7.43 -23.23
CA SER A 635 0.32 7.02 -23.83
C SER A 635 0.91 8.06 -24.80
N LYS A 636 0.11 9.02 -25.26
CA LYS A 636 0.51 10.15 -26.12
C LYS A 636 1.01 11.39 -25.34
N GLY A 637 0.88 11.42 -24.01
CA GLY A 637 1.24 12.59 -23.19
C GLY A 637 0.39 13.84 -23.47
N THR A 638 -0.83 13.67 -23.97
CA THR A 638 -1.73 14.75 -24.40
C THR A 638 -2.99 14.89 -23.54
N LYS A 639 -3.30 13.89 -22.72
CA LYS A 639 -4.42 13.89 -21.77
C LYS A 639 -4.00 13.37 -20.41
N VAL A 640 -4.57 13.96 -19.36
CA VAL A 640 -4.50 13.46 -17.99
C VAL A 640 -5.89 12.99 -17.57
N GLY A 641 -5.98 11.77 -17.05
CA GLY A 641 -7.14 11.25 -16.34
C GLY A 641 -6.97 11.50 -14.85
N ALA A 642 -8.05 11.79 -14.13
CA ALA A 642 -8.04 11.89 -12.68
C ALA A 642 -9.34 11.31 -12.07
N SER A 643 -9.23 10.52 -11.02
CA SER A 643 -10.37 9.90 -10.33
C SER A 643 -10.62 10.56 -8.97
N ALA A 644 -11.89 10.73 -8.59
CA ALA A 644 -12.25 11.57 -7.45
C ALA A 644 -13.28 10.94 -6.48
N SER A 645 -13.29 11.46 -5.26
CA SER A 645 -14.14 11.00 -4.15
C SER A 645 -15.65 11.31 -4.29
N ASP A 646 -16.08 12.02 -5.35
CA ASP A 646 -17.48 12.38 -5.60
C ASP A 646 -18.12 11.61 -6.77
N GLY A 647 -17.54 10.48 -7.17
CA GLY A 647 -18.00 9.67 -8.31
C GLY A 647 -17.62 10.24 -9.69
N SER A 648 -16.90 11.38 -9.74
CA SER A 648 -16.41 11.96 -10.98
C SER A 648 -15.10 11.31 -11.45
N VAL A 649 -14.95 11.18 -12.77
CA VAL A 649 -13.64 10.99 -13.41
C VAL A 649 -13.41 12.15 -14.38
N PHE A 650 -12.29 12.85 -14.26
CA PHE A 650 -11.94 13.98 -15.09
C PHE A 650 -10.98 13.56 -16.20
N VAL A 651 -11.20 14.05 -17.42
CA VAL A 651 -10.24 13.96 -18.52
C VAL A 651 -9.86 15.37 -18.96
N LEU A 652 -8.59 15.72 -18.75
CA LEU A 652 -8.02 17.03 -19.00
C LEU A 652 -7.22 16.99 -20.31
N ASP A 653 -7.61 17.79 -21.29
CA ASP A 653 -6.95 17.87 -22.60
C ASP A 653 -5.87 18.96 -22.61
N LEU A 654 -4.60 18.55 -22.64
CA LEU A 654 -3.46 19.48 -22.56
C LEU A 654 -2.99 19.95 -23.95
N ARG A 655 -3.72 19.63 -25.03
CA ARG A 655 -3.36 20.05 -26.39
C ARG A 655 -3.59 21.55 -26.57
N LYS A 656 -2.53 22.29 -26.93
CA LYS A 656 -2.54 23.74 -27.21
C LYS A 656 -3.28 24.57 -26.16
N ILE A 657 -2.98 24.35 -24.88
CA ILE A 657 -3.24 25.36 -23.85
C ILE A 657 -2.21 26.49 -24.10
#